data_AF-A0A2I1UFA1-F1
#
_entry.id   AF-A0A2I1UFA1-F1
#
_cell.length_a   1.000
_cell.length_b   1.000
_cell.length_c   1.000
_cell.angle_alpha   90.00
_cell.angle_beta   90.00
_cell.angle_gamma   90.00
#
_symmetry.space_group_name_H-M   'P 1'
#
loop_
_entity.id
_entity.type
_entity.pdbx_description
1 polymer ?
#
loop_
_entity_poly.entity_id
_entity_poly.type
_entity_poly.pdbx_seq_one_letter_code
_entity_poly.pdbx_strand_id
1 'polypeptide(L)'
;MKIGQRIMRFGIKKLSIGVVSVAVGFAFLAPTGISANEGSPVVKNETPLVVNATDSPTKLENTDKKQETHLIEERVAVIQPAPETKEVLKNQKEEEKLESHKTEPALVPAEVNREENVKDESTTSRPVTAEDLLKISKGELHSENDLLDNSLYGEKVLDLEGDDDQDGIKNKDELYVYRKDGKDYLGYNSHPLLADSDGDGLADGEDDNKKQWYVTDRDALLFMELSYRDDDYIEKILDHKNPFPSLYLNRQEYKMMHNELAPFWKMKKAYHTASGLDAYLFETKSDFPYLKDNTVQMLAIRGTRLNDAKDLRTDLTLLGGNKPAQADDIRNVVKELAQDSSITNLYMTGHSLGGYLAQIAAVEAYQKYPTFYNNVLKKVTTFNAPKVITSRTIWNAKNGFWDVGLESRKLAVNGKIKHYVVDNDNVVTSVLQNDSDEVTSTGSANVKHRSRGYFESRMNDIPNFNIGKRTTLDKQGYRDPKLEKISFFKKQQVPLSSSQPSAEPLENIALGKRVTQSSTAFGGDARRAVDGKVDGNYAHHSVTHTEFQSKPWWQVDLDKEETIRQINIYNRTDTAQDRLTNFNVILLDSSGKEIERKRIASLKDISAQIAIDYKKARFVRIELDGYNALSLAEVQVLRAENIAWKKQARQSSTEFGGDASRALDGNTNSNYSQQSITHTKFENQPWWEVDLGRTEQVGLVRLYNRGDGELSKRLADFDVILYDEKGTEVTRKYVSRLEGNRLDLQLDGKLGRRIRIQLRQKNQALSLAEVEVFRFIAKNAVTTPTSKQVQVLNYTPVKDKTLTIQHSGAYIARYSITWEEVTVDKNGHSVVRSHSWEGNGRNQTAGFVLNLPIKENMRNLRIKIEKRTGLIWNRWQTIYDNRPLLAQPHRKITHWGTTLNSKVSDDDVL
;
A
#
# COMPACT_ATOMS: atom_id res chain seq x y z
N MET A 1 -19.27 8.29 -73.71
CA MET A 1 -18.47 8.13 -74.95
C MET A 1 -17.51 6.93 -74.75
N LYS A 2 -16.78 6.46 -75.78
CA LYS A 2 -16.22 5.09 -75.84
C LYS A 2 -14.68 5.07 -75.90
N ILE A 3 -14.08 3.94 -75.49
CA ILE A 3 -12.70 3.46 -75.77
C ILE A 3 -11.56 4.08 -74.92
N GLY A 4 -10.56 3.25 -74.55
CA GLY A 4 -9.34 3.67 -73.83
C GLY A 4 -8.47 2.53 -73.25
N GLN A 5 -8.29 1.40 -73.97
CA GLN A 5 -7.59 0.21 -73.44
C GLN A 5 -6.07 0.17 -73.72
N ARG A 6 -5.41 -0.73 -72.97
CA ARG A 6 -4.02 -1.29 -73.09
C ARG A 6 -2.96 -0.52 -72.30
N ILE A 7 -2.20 -1.11 -71.37
CA ILE A 7 -1.52 -2.43 -71.28
C ILE A 7 -0.31 -2.56 -72.21
N MET A 8 0.87 -2.52 -71.59
CA MET A 8 2.10 -3.22 -72.02
C MET A 8 2.64 -4.01 -70.81
N ARG A 9 3.50 -5.01 -71.04
CA ARG A 9 3.89 -6.04 -70.05
C ARG A 9 5.39 -6.34 -70.09
N PHE A 10 5.82 -7.11 -69.08
CA PHE A 10 7.07 -7.87 -68.94
C PHE A 10 8.29 -7.08 -68.44
N GLY A 11 9.10 -7.62 -67.51
CA GLY A 11 8.92 -8.87 -66.76
C GLY A 11 10.21 -9.38 -66.08
N ILE A 12 10.19 -10.65 -65.61
CA ILE A 12 11.35 -11.43 -65.10
C ILE A 12 11.81 -10.95 -63.69
N LYS A 13 11.99 -11.74 -62.62
CA LYS A 13 11.95 -13.20 -62.26
C LYS A 13 11.30 -13.29 -60.85
N LYS A 14 10.44 -14.25 -60.44
CA LYS A 14 10.57 -15.73 -60.30
C LYS A 14 11.73 -16.16 -59.36
N LEU A 15 11.59 -17.03 -58.34
CA LEU A 15 10.51 -17.89 -57.79
C LEU A 15 10.83 -18.09 -56.26
N SER A 16 9.88 -18.08 -55.30
CA SER A 16 9.14 -19.21 -54.66
C SER A 16 10.01 -20.30 -53.97
N ILE A 17 9.65 -20.98 -52.87
CA ILE A 17 8.41 -21.73 -52.45
C ILE A 17 8.40 -21.72 -50.88
N GLY A 18 7.30 -21.76 -50.11
CA GLY A 18 6.13 -22.67 -50.08
C GLY A 18 6.46 -23.94 -49.22
N VAL A 19 5.58 -24.74 -48.59
CA VAL A 19 4.11 -24.89 -48.39
C VAL A 19 3.99 -25.73 -47.08
N VAL A 20 3.32 -25.35 -45.98
CA VAL A 20 1.86 -25.33 -45.64
C VAL A 20 1.19 -26.73 -45.46
N SER A 21 0.18 -26.82 -44.57
CA SER A 21 -0.75 -27.95 -44.26
C SER A 21 -0.38 -28.83 -43.04
N VAL A 22 -1.28 -29.49 -42.28
CA VAL A 22 -2.74 -29.81 -42.42
C VAL A 22 -3.51 -29.57 -41.09
N ALA A 23 -4.86 -29.51 -41.12
CA ALA A 23 -5.81 -29.46 -40.00
C ALA A 23 -5.93 -30.79 -39.18
N VAL A 24 -6.84 -31.03 -38.20
CA VAL A 24 -8.35 -31.03 -38.17
C VAL A 24 -8.80 -30.89 -36.69
N GLY A 25 -9.80 -30.07 -36.30
CA GLY A 25 -11.26 -30.34 -36.23
C GLY A 25 -11.67 -30.93 -34.86
N PHE A 26 -12.80 -30.61 -34.19
CA PHE A 26 -14.17 -30.31 -34.65
C PHE A 26 -14.84 -29.11 -33.90
N ALA A 27 -16.08 -28.77 -34.28
CA ALA A 27 -16.88 -27.62 -33.77
C ALA A 27 -18.28 -28.07 -33.29
N PHE A 28 -19.13 -27.12 -32.84
CA PHE A 28 -20.62 -27.02 -32.92
C PHE A 28 -21.11 -26.03 -31.83
N LEU A 29 -22.03 -25.08 -32.02
CA LEU A 29 -22.54 -24.36 -33.22
C LEU A 29 -23.06 -22.97 -32.75
N ALA A 30 -23.21 -21.99 -33.67
CA ALA A 30 -23.95 -20.74 -33.45
C ALA A 30 -25.39 -20.86 -34.03
N PRO A 31 -26.21 -19.77 -34.01
CA PRO A 31 -26.20 -18.92 -35.20
C PRO A 31 -26.41 -17.40 -34.99
N THR A 32 -25.63 -16.62 -35.76
CA THR A 32 -25.97 -15.36 -36.49
C THR A 32 -26.55 -14.12 -35.76
N GLY A 33 -26.09 -12.88 -36.02
CA GLY A 33 -24.93 -12.40 -36.80
C GLY A 33 -25.18 -11.09 -37.59
N ILE A 34 -24.10 -10.48 -38.13
CA ILE A 34 -24.07 -9.37 -39.13
C ILE A 34 -24.44 -7.96 -38.56
N SER A 35 -23.68 -6.87 -38.73
CA SER A 35 -22.33 -6.67 -39.31
C SER A 35 -21.56 -5.44 -38.77
N ALA A 36 -20.23 -5.54 -38.90
CA ALA A 36 -19.18 -4.54 -39.19
C ALA A 36 -19.58 -3.18 -39.82
N ASN A 37 -18.78 -2.09 -39.84
CA ASN A 37 -17.45 -1.70 -39.28
C ASN A 37 -17.34 -0.13 -39.36
N GLU A 38 -16.31 0.64 -38.99
CA GLU A 38 -14.91 0.45 -38.51
C GLU A 38 -14.58 1.60 -37.49
N GLY A 39 -13.38 2.13 -37.18
CA GLY A 39 -11.98 1.96 -37.63
C GLY A 39 -11.02 3.00 -36.99
N SER A 40 -9.72 2.96 -37.33
CA SER A 40 -8.59 3.86 -36.94
C SER A 40 -7.37 3.54 -37.86
N PRO A 41 -6.15 4.18 -37.83
CA PRO A 41 -5.60 5.23 -36.94
C PRO A 41 -4.72 6.36 -37.60
N VAL A 42 -4.37 7.40 -36.80
CA VAL A 42 -3.05 8.11 -36.59
C VAL A 42 -2.03 8.25 -37.77
N VAL A 43 -1.41 9.43 -38.03
CA VAL A 43 -0.01 9.81 -37.62
C VAL A 43 0.34 11.31 -37.92
N LYS A 44 0.79 12.02 -36.86
CA LYS A 44 1.81 13.11 -36.69
C LYS A 44 2.11 14.28 -37.67
N ASN A 45 2.40 15.43 -37.01
CA ASN A 45 3.55 16.37 -37.14
C ASN A 45 3.44 17.77 -37.83
N GLU A 46 4.15 18.71 -37.18
CA GLU A 46 4.82 19.95 -37.65
C GLU A 46 4.06 21.28 -37.92
N THR A 47 4.40 22.28 -37.09
CA THR A 47 4.29 23.76 -37.22
C THR A 47 5.30 24.31 -38.26
N PRO A 48 5.17 25.55 -38.85
CA PRO A 48 4.90 26.81 -38.10
C PRO A 48 4.25 28.06 -38.80
N LEU A 49 3.75 28.98 -37.95
CA LEU A 49 3.75 30.46 -38.02
C LEU A 49 3.11 31.29 -39.20
N VAL A 50 2.78 32.55 -38.85
CA VAL A 50 2.68 33.80 -39.67
C VAL A 50 1.27 34.42 -39.99
N VAL A 51 0.81 35.31 -39.10
CA VAL A 51 0.37 36.73 -39.31
C VAL A 51 -0.85 37.13 -40.19
N ASN A 52 -1.86 37.71 -39.51
CA ASN A 52 -2.79 38.86 -39.80
C ASN A 52 -3.73 38.96 -41.03
N ALA A 53 -4.86 39.66 -40.76
CA ALA A 53 -5.64 40.57 -41.65
C ALA A 53 -6.52 39.94 -42.77
N THR A 54 -7.68 40.49 -43.16
CA THR A 54 -8.54 41.57 -42.60
C THR A 54 -10.00 41.44 -43.13
N ASP A 55 -10.90 42.28 -42.59
CA ASP A 55 -12.13 42.81 -43.22
C ASP A 55 -13.38 41.92 -43.46
N SER A 56 -14.52 42.47 -43.03
CA SER A 56 -15.88 42.20 -43.54
C SER A 56 -16.18 43.15 -44.73
N PRO A 57 -17.33 43.06 -45.44
CA PRO A 57 -18.44 43.96 -45.05
C PRO A 57 -19.88 43.56 -45.48
N THR A 58 -20.87 44.31 -44.94
CA THR A 58 -22.21 44.63 -45.55
C THR A 58 -23.24 43.50 -45.74
N LYS A 59 -24.58 43.70 -45.83
CA LYS A 59 -25.57 44.83 -45.87
C LYS A 59 -26.90 44.23 -45.30
N LEU A 60 -27.94 44.91 -44.78
CA LEU A 60 -28.27 46.29 -44.33
C LEU A 60 -29.36 46.11 -43.20
N GLU A 61 -30.34 46.96 -42.81
CA GLU A 61 -31.00 48.18 -43.32
C GLU A 61 -31.46 49.05 -42.10
N ASN A 62 -32.49 49.92 -42.22
CA ASN A 62 -32.98 50.82 -41.16
C ASN A 62 -34.51 50.90 -41.09
N THR A 63 -35.07 51.32 -39.94
CA THR A 63 -35.90 52.55 -39.82
C THR A 63 -36.32 52.89 -38.36
N ASP A 64 -36.02 54.12 -37.91
CA ASP A 64 -36.91 55.14 -37.29
C ASP A 64 -37.95 54.76 -36.19
N LYS A 65 -38.30 55.55 -35.15
CA LYS A 65 -38.09 56.97 -34.72
C LYS A 65 -38.70 57.15 -33.28
N LYS A 66 -38.56 58.19 -32.43
CA LYS A 66 -37.75 59.44 -32.32
C LYS A 66 -37.93 60.09 -30.90
N GLN A 67 -37.08 61.07 -30.54
CA GLN A 67 -37.38 62.34 -29.80
C GLN A 67 -37.43 62.44 -28.25
N GLU A 68 -36.37 63.05 -27.70
CA GLU A 68 -36.28 64.26 -26.83
C GLU A 68 -37.58 65.03 -26.44
N THR A 69 -37.77 65.76 -25.30
CA THR A 69 -37.10 66.09 -23.99
C THR A 69 -38.21 66.68 -23.02
N HIS A 70 -38.13 67.56 -21.98
CA HIS A 70 -37.15 68.47 -21.31
C HIS A 70 -37.71 69.06 -19.95
N LEU A 71 -36.86 69.32 -18.92
CA LEU A 71 -36.97 70.36 -17.83
C LEU A 71 -38.13 70.22 -16.76
N ILE A 72 -38.15 70.82 -15.53
CA ILE A 72 -37.25 71.69 -14.68
C ILE A 72 -37.68 71.58 -13.17
N GLU A 73 -36.95 72.00 -12.11
CA GLU A 73 -35.50 72.16 -11.87
C GLU A 73 -35.02 71.05 -10.88
N GLU A 74 -34.91 71.14 -9.53
CA GLU A 74 -34.84 72.26 -8.54
C GLU A 74 -33.91 71.87 -7.34
N ARG A 75 -34.08 72.42 -6.11
CA ARG A 75 -33.03 72.51 -5.05
C ARG A 75 -33.54 72.01 -3.68
N VAL A 76 -32.76 71.70 -2.63
CA VAL A 76 -31.45 72.17 -2.05
C VAL A 76 -30.87 70.96 -1.26
N ALA A 77 -29.63 70.43 -1.37
CA ALA A 77 -28.23 70.92 -1.20
C ALA A 77 -27.60 70.77 0.23
N VAL A 78 -26.25 70.63 0.28
CA VAL A 78 -25.32 70.61 1.47
C VAL A 78 -24.99 69.23 2.10
N ILE A 79 -23.85 69.15 2.82
CA ILE A 79 -22.97 67.96 3.00
C ILE A 79 -22.49 67.79 4.46
N GLN A 80 -22.55 66.57 5.03
CA GLN A 80 -21.86 66.08 6.27
C GLN A 80 -22.18 66.85 7.59
N PRO A 81 -21.72 66.44 8.81
CA PRO A 81 -20.82 65.34 9.20
C PRO A 81 -21.36 64.41 10.33
N ALA A 82 -20.48 63.59 10.92
CA ALA A 82 -20.61 63.06 12.29
C ALA A 82 -19.72 63.90 13.25
N PRO A 83 -20.11 64.11 14.53
CA PRO A 83 -19.48 63.32 15.62
C PRO A 83 -20.31 63.10 16.93
N GLU A 84 -19.79 62.17 17.73
CA GLU A 84 -19.76 61.95 19.21
C GLU A 84 -20.63 62.71 20.27
N THR A 85 -20.74 62.08 21.46
CA THR A 85 -20.99 62.63 22.84
C THR A 85 -22.45 63.03 23.24
N LYS A 86 -22.91 63.01 24.51
CA LYS A 86 -22.42 62.45 25.81
C LYS A 86 -23.54 62.41 26.91
N GLU A 87 -23.52 61.35 27.75
CA GLU A 87 -23.51 61.39 29.26
C GLU A 87 -24.71 61.89 30.12
N VAL A 88 -24.64 61.57 31.43
CA VAL A 88 -25.47 61.99 32.61
C VAL A 88 -26.90 61.38 32.71
N LEU A 89 -27.33 60.51 33.65
CA LEU A 89 -27.02 60.14 35.07
C LEU A 89 -28.06 60.64 36.11
N LYS A 90 -28.66 59.74 36.91
CA LYS A 90 -29.23 60.05 38.25
C LYS A 90 -29.54 58.84 39.16
N ASN A 91 -28.89 58.85 40.33
CA ASN A 91 -29.33 58.46 41.68
C ASN A 91 -29.91 57.06 42.01
N GLN A 92 -29.06 56.24 42.65
CA GLN A 92 -29.19 55.78 44.05
C GLN A 92 -30.57 55.45 44.65
N LYS A 93 -30.65 54.25 45.25
CA LYS A 93 -30.92 54.11 46.70
C LYS A 93 -30.21 52.88 47.28
N GLU A 94 -29.96 52.89 48.60
CA GLU A 94 -29.17 51.91 49.36
C GLU A 94 -30.08 51.04 50.29
N GLU A 95 -29.45 50.30 51.21
CA GLU A 95 -29.97 49.41 52.27
C GLU A 95 -30.12 47.91 51.90
N GLU A 96 -29.66 46.94 52.71
CA GLU A 96 -28.44 46.89 53.54
C GLU A 96 -28.02 45.42 53.78
N LYS A 97 -26.81 45.17 54.31
CA LYS A 97 -26.31 43.82 54.66
C LYS A 97 -26.91 43.32 55.98
N LEU A 98 -27.16 42.00 56.07
CA LEU A 98 -26.74 41.25 57.27
C LEU A 98 -26.41 39.78 56.97
N GLU A 99 -25.34 39.28 57.58
CA GLU A 99 -24.90 37.88 57.52
C GLU A 99 -25.40 37.12 58.76
N SER A 100 -25.75 35.84 58.62
CA SER A 100 -25.83 34.91 59.77
C SER A 100 -25.50 33.47 59.35
N HIS A 101 -24.53 32.86 60.04
CA HIS A 101 -24.09 31.48 59.83
C HIS A 101 -24.92 30.46 60.65
N LYS A 102 -24.64 29.16 60.40
CA LYS A 102 -25.15 27.90 61.01
C LYS A 102 -26.31 27.28 60.19
N THR A 103 -26.41 25.95 60.01
CA THR A 103 -25.62 24.83 60.60
C THR A 103 -25.43 23.69 59.57
N GLU A 104 -24.57 22.71 59.88
CA GLU A 104 -24.30 21.52 59.06
C GLU A 104 -25.52 20.58 58.92
N PRO A 105 -25.64 19.85 57.80
CA PRO A 105 -26.43 18.62 57.71
C PRO A 105 -25.58 17.40 58.10
N ALA A 106 -26.16 16.42 58.78
CA ALA A 106 -25.44 15.26 59.30
C ALA A 106 -26.17 13.93 59.05
N LEU A 107 -25.42 12.93 58.55
CA LEU A 107 -25.58 11.47 58.78
C LEU A 107 -26.89 10.78 58.29
N VAL A 108 -26.94 9.57 57.69
CA VAL A 108 -26.07 8.58 57.00
C VAL A 108 -27.05 7.50 56.40
N PRO A 109 -26.65 6.37 55.76
CA PRO A 109 -25.34 5.93 55.25
C PRO A 109 -25.35 5.51 53.75
N ALA A 110 -24.17 5.11 53.25
CA ALA A 110 -24.04 4.27 52.06
C ALA A 110 -23.01 3.15 52.30
N GLU A 111 -23.37 1.90 51.97
CA GLU A 111 -22.46 0.77 51.74
C GLU A 111 -23.00 0.01 50.50
N VAL A 112 -22.33 -0.02 49.34
CA VAL A 112 -21.01 -0.56 48.95
C VAL A 112 -21.14 -1.94 48.31
N ASN A 113 -20.92 -1.96 46.98
CA ASN A 113 -20.15 -2.97 46.23
C ASN A 113 -19.79 -2.31 44.88
N ARG A 114 -18.59 -1.74 44.73
CA ARG A 114 -17.35 -2.43 44.33
C ARG A 114 -17.29 -2.72 42.82
N GLU A 115 -16.94 -1.69 42.07
CA GLU A 115 -16.16 -1.84 40.83
C GLU A 115 -14.71 -1.41 41.13
N GLU A 116 -13.73 -1.97 40.40
CA GLU A 116 -12.31 -1.80 40.72
C GLU A 116 -11.76 -0.47 40.23
N ASN A 117 -11.52 0.44 41.17
CA ASN A 117 -11.07 1.80 40.90
C ASN A 117 -9.55 1.83 40.62
N VAL A 118 -9.17 1.59 39.36
CA VAL A 118 -7.82 1.88 38.88
C VAL A 118 -7.61 3.39 38.95
N LYS A 119 -6.69 3.83 39.81
CA LYS A 119 -6.38 5.26 39.99
C LYS A 119 -5.70 5.80 38.74
N ASP A 120 -6.38 6.70 38.04
CA ASP A 120 -5.73 7.60 37.10
C ASP A 120 -4.88 8.60 37.91
N GLU A 121 -3.56 8.61 37.72
CA GLU A 121 -2.71 9.66 38.31
C GLU A 121 -2.92 10.98 37.57
N SER A 122 -2.90 12.09 38.30
CA SER A 122 -3.18 13.41 37.73
C SER A 122 -2.10 13.83 36.73
N THR A 123 -2.39 13.61 35.44
CA THR A 123 -1.53 14.00 34.32
C THR A 123 -1.41 15.52 34.27
N THR A 124 -0.20 16.01 34.53
CA THR A 124 0.11 17.45 34.50
C THR A 124 0.72 17.81 33.16
N SER A 125 0.11 18.77 32.46
CA SER A 125 0.56 19.26 31.16
C SER A 125 1.18 20.67 31.26
N ARG A 126 2.02 21.00 30.28
CA ARG A 126 2.65 22.32 30.08
C ARG A 126 2.90 22.58 28.58
N PRO A 127 3.02 23.84 28.14
CA PRO A 127 3.50 24.15 26.80
C PRO A 127 4.91 23.57 26.52
N VAL A 128 5.23 23.38 25.24
CA VAL A 128 6.60 23.05 24.79
C VAL A 128 7.53 24.25 24.92
N THR A 129 8.83 23.96 25.02
CA THR A 129 9.92 24.95 24.95
C THR A 129 10.85 24.64 23.77
N ALA A 130 11.73 25.57 23.41
CA ALA A 130 12.75 25.33 22.38
C ALA A 130 13.69 24.15 22.72
N GLU A 131 13.90 23.84 24.01
CA GLU A 131 14.65 22.66 24.43
C GLU A 131 13.85 21.37 24.21
N ASP A 132 12.52 21.41 24.36
CA ASP A 132 11.65 20.27 24.06
C ASP A 132 11.56 20.01 22.56
N LEU A 133 11.46 21.05 21.71
CA LEU A 133 11.52 20.89 20.25
C LEU A 133 12.83 20.23 19.80
N LEU A 134 13.96 20.57 20.43
CA LEU A 134 15.26 19.92 20.21
C LEU A 134 15.29 18.46 20.73
N LYS A 135 14.55 18.13 21.80
CA LYS A 135 14.37 16.74 22.24
C LYS A 135 13.51 15.94 21.27
N ILE A 136 12.48 16.56 20.67
CA ILE A 136 11.60 15.90 19.69
C ILE A 136 12.40 15.54 18.42
N SER A 137 13.18 16.49 17.87
CA SER A 137 13.95 16.22 16.63
C SER A 137 15.03 15.15 16.79
N LYS A 138 15.59 14.98 18.00
CA LYS A 138 16.47 13.86 18.36
C LYS A 138 15.74 12.57 18.75
N GLY A 139 14.43 12.62 18.96
CA GLY A 139 13.64 11.51 19.50
C GLY A 139 13.92 11.20 20.97
N GLU A 140 14.43 12.18 21.74
CA GLU A 140 14.56 12.13 23.20
C GLU A 140 13.19 12.32 23.89
N LEU A 141 12.33 13.20 23.34
CA LEU A 141 10.93 13.41 23.73
C LEU A 141 10.01 12.91 22.59
N HIS A 142 8.94 12.20 22.94
CA HIS A 142 8.06 11.52 21.99
C HIS A 142 6.74 11.10 22.66
N SER A 143 5.81 10.54 21.89
CA SER A 143 4.51 10.05 22.38
C SER A 143 4.65 8.81 23.29
N GLU A 144 3.55 8.41 23.93
CA GLU A 144 3.45 7.14 24.65
C GLU A 144 3.78 5.92 23.77
N ASN A 145 3.99 4.76 24.41
CA ASN A 145 4.43 3.49 23.77
C ASN A 145 5.78 3.58 23.01
N ASP A 146 6.56 4.62 23.27
CA ASP A 146 7.79 5.02 22.60
C ASP A 146 7.59 5.29 21.08
N LEU A 147 6.43 5.85 20.70
CA LEU A 147 6.12 6.21 19.31
C LEU A 147 6.75 7.55 18.91
N LEU A 148 7.63 7.51 17.92
CA LEU A 148 8.23 8.67 17.26
C LEU A 148 7.40 9.08 16.05
N ASP A 149 7.20 10.39 15.91
CA ASP A 149 6.71 11.01 14.69
C ASP A 149 7.86 11.14 13.67
N ASN A 150 7.75 10.52 12.50
CA ASN A 150 8.81 10.55 11.48
C ASN A 150 8.96 11.90 10.74
N SER A 151 8.03 12.83 10.90
CA SER A 151 8.04 14.15 10.28
C SER A 151 8.77 15.17 11.15
N LEU A 152 8.78 14.95 12.47
CA LEU A 152 9.50 15.77 13.45
C LEU A 152 10.87 15.15 13.81
N TYR A 153 10.96 13.81 13.91
CA TYR A 153 12.21 13.10 14.24
C TYR A 153 13.20 13.09 13.06
N GLY A 154 14.47 13.36 13.36
CA GLY A 154 15.57 13.40 12.40
C GLY A 154 15.66 14.70 11.58
N GLU A 155 14.63 15.55 11.63
CA GLU A 155 14.53 16.76 10.83
C GLU A 155 15.10 18.01 11.53
N LYS A 156 15.03 19.13 10.81
CA LYS A 156 15.24 20.48 11.34
C LYS A 156 14.30 20.73 12.51
N VAL A 157 14.80 21.33 13.60
CA VAL A 157 13.99 21.79 14.73
C VAL A 157 12.96 22.83 14.25
N LEU A 158 11.69 22.65 14.63
CA LEU A 158 10.62 23.63 14.41
C LEU A 158 10.95 24.99 15.04
N ASP A 159 10.44 26.08 14.47
CA ASP A 159 10.50 27.39 15.14
C ASP A 159 9.36 27.48 16.16
N LEU A 160 9.67 27.88 17.40
CA LEU A 160 8.70 27.94 18.50
C LEU A 160 7.62 29.00 18.26
N GLU A 161 7.95 30.10 17.58
CA GLU A 161 6.97 31.15 17.22
C GLU A 161 6.51 31.07 15.76
N GLY A 162 6.91 30.02 15.05
CA GLY A 162 6.55 29.76 13.66
C GLY A 162 5.22 29.02 13.48
N ASP A 163 4.83 28.95 12.21
CA ASP A 163 3.62 28.34 11.66
C ASP A 163 4.09 27.64 10.37
N ASP A 164 4.24 26.31 10.40
CA ASP A 164 4.89 25.50 9.35
C ASP A 164 3.88 24.84 8.36
N ASP A 165 2.57 25.13 8.50
CA ASP A 165 1.52 24.71 7.57
C ASP A 165 0.51 25.78 7.12
N GLN A 166 0.55 26.96 7.74
CA GLN A 166 -0.23 28.17 7.43
C GLN A 166 -1.72 28.05 7.75
N ASP A 167 -2.06 27.43 8.88
CA ASP A 167 -3.41 27.41 9.45
C ASP A 167 -3.72 28.61 10.39
N GLY A 168 -2.68 29.30 10.88
CA GLY A 168 -2.78 30.45 11.79
C GLY A 168 -2.53 30.16 13.27
N ILE A 169 -2.32 28.90 13.66
CA ILE A 169 -1.79 28.50 14.97
C ILE A 169 -0.25 28.54 14.91
N LYS A 170 0.40 28.52 16.07
CA LYS A 170 1.86 28.41 16.20
C LYS A 170 2.25 27.04 16.72
N ASN A 171 3.36 26.50 16.20
CA ASN A 171 3.98 25.22 16.57
C ASN A 171 4.02 24.94 18.10
N LYS A 172 4.16 25.99 18.94
CA LYS A 172 4.19 25.90 20.42
C LYS A 172 2.84 25.71 21.11
N ASP A 173 1.76 26.14 20.47
CA ASP A 173 0.39 26.13 20.99
C ASP A 173 -0.33 24.86 20.50
N GLU A 174 0.16 24.27 19.40
CA GLU A 174 -0.21 22.94 18.90
C GLU A 174 0.39 21.80 19.72
N LEU A 175 1.66 21.91 20.15
CA LEU A 175 2.34 20.86 20.90
C LEU A 175 2.38 21.14 22.41
N TYR A 176 2.23 20.10 23.22
CA TYR A 176 2.40 20.19 24.67
C TYR A 176 3.21 19.02 25.24
N VAL A 177 3.74 19.19 26.45
CA VAL A 177 4.41 18.13 27.21
C VAL A 177 3.53 17.75 28.39
N TYR A 178 3.34 16.47 28.65
CA TYR A 178 2.65 15.99 29.85
C TYR A 178 3.47 14.93 30.59
N ARG A 179 3.33 14.92 31.92
CA ARG A 179 3.96 13.93 32.79
C ARG A 179 2.97 12.81 33.16
N LYS A 180 3.42 11.57 32.99
CA LYS A 180 2.71 10.33 33.35
C LYS A 180 3.74 9.29 33.81
N ASP A 181 3.46 8.55 34.89
CA ASP A 181 4.40 7.58 35.49
C ASP A 181 5.81 8.17 35.75
N GLY A 182 5.87 9.47 36.08
CA GLY A 182 7.11 10.25 36.25
C GLY A 182 7.86 10.66 34.96
N LYS A 183 7.56 10.05 33.81
CA LYS A 183 8.16 10.35 32.49
C LYS A 183 7.41 11.49 31.79
N ASP A 184 8.14 12.32 31.05
CA ASP A 184 7.57 13.34 30.16
C ASP A 184 7.29 12.74 28.77
N TYR A 185 6.13 13.08 28.20
CA TYR A 185 5.67 12.65 26.88
C TYR A 185 5.20 13.83 26.03
N LEU A 186 5.28 13.68 24.71
CA LEU A 186 4.73 14.63 23.74
C LEU A 186 3.23 14.40 23.53
N GLY A 187 2.46 15.48 23.55
CA GLY A 187 1.04 15.54 23.21
C GLY A 187 0.76 16.61 22.15
N TYR A 188 -0.39 16.47 21.49
CA TYR A 188 -0.80 17.27 20.32
C TYR A 188 -2.20 17.83 20.54
N ASN A 189 -2.39 19.11 20.24
CA ASN A 189 -3.67 19.80 20.11
C ASN A 189 -4.14 19.75 18.65
N SER A 190 -3.21 20.04 17.75
CA SER A 190 -3.18 19.77 16.30
C SER A 190 -1.77 19.24 15.96
N HIS A 191 -1.49 18.94 14.69
CA HIS A 191 -0.19 18.51 14.22
C HIS A 191 0.49 19.64 13.41
N PRO A 192 1.69 20.12 13.78
CA PRO A 192 2.35 21.34 13.27
C PRO A 192 2.93 21.24 11.85
N LEU A 193 2.29 20.43 11.01
CA LEU A 193 2.53 20.29 9.58
C LEU A 193 1.22 19.96 8.84
N LEU A 194 0.08 19.68 9.50
CA LEU A 194 -1.22 19.42 8.90
C LEU A 194 -2.22 20.49 9.34
N ALA A 195 -2.43 21.49 8.49
CA ALA A 195 -3.41 22.57 8.68
C ALA A 195 -4.89 22.10 8.58
N ASP A 196 -5.19 20.85 8.95
CA ASP A 196 -6.43 20.06 8.86
C ASP A 196 -6.05 18.68 9.46
N SER A 197 -5.95 18.61 10.79
CA SER A 197 -5.29 17.49 11.50
C SER A 197 -6.09 16.21 11.51
N ASP A 198 -7.43 16.30 11.53
CA ASP A 198 -8.32 15.15 11.55
C ASP A 198 -9.02 14.84 10.21
N GLY A 199 -8.85 15.72 9.23
CA GLY A 199 -9.19 15.48 7.83
C GLY A 199 -10.60 15.89 7.41
N ASP A 200 -11.43 16.47 8.29
CA ASP A 200 -12.81 16.81 7.97
C ASP A 200 -12.96 17.93 6.92
N GLY A 201 -11.87 18.66 6.64
CA GLY A 201 -11.76 19.67 5.61
C GLY A 201 -11.83 21.12 6.08
N LEU A 202 -12.15 21.37 7.35
CA LEU A 202 -11.84 22.64 8.02
C LEU A 202 -10.32 22.79 8.20
N ALA A 203 -9.87 24.01 8.51
CA ALA A 203 -8.50 24.21 8.99
C ALA A 203 -8.50 24.18 10.51
N ASP A 204 -7.44 23.66 11.14
CA ASP A 204 -7.42 23.55 12.61
C ASP A 204 -7.61 24.93 13.27
N GLY A 205 -7.03 26.00 12.73
CA GLY A 205 -7.21 27.39 13.15
C GLY A 205 -8.64 27.95 12.98
N GLU A 206 -9.47 27.33 12.13
CA GLU A 206 -10.89 27.65 11.94
C GLU A 206 -11.85 26.68 12.68
N ASP A 207 -11.35 25.57 13.22
CA ASP A 207 -12.14 24.52 13.87
C ASP A 207 -12.13 24.59 15.42
N ASP A 208 -13.33 24.43 15.98
CA ASP A 208 -13.60 24.33 17.41
C ASP A 208 -13.09 23.00 18.02
N ASN A 209 -12.93 21.93 17.23
CA ASN A 209 -12.68 20.57 17.76
C ASN A 209 -11.73 19.71 16.89
N LYS A 210 -10.51 20.23 16.67
CA LYS A 210 -9.37 19.81 15.81
C LYS A 210 -8.92 18.33 15.84
N LYS A 211 -9.64 17.47 16.57
CA LYS A 211 -9.38 16.05 16.81
C LYS A 211 -10.66 15.19 16.81
N GLN A 212 -11.82 15.71 16.39
CA GLN A 212 -13.08 14.97 16.25
C GLN A 212 -14.03 15.52 15.17
N TRP A 213 -13.76 15.13 13.93
CA TRP A 213 -14.53 15.23 12.70
C TRP A 213 -15.97 15.78 12.82
N TYR A 214 -16.15 16.99 12.30
CA TYR A 214 -17.44 17.64 12.11
C TYR A 214 -18.18 17.05 10.89
N VAL A 215 -19.10 16.11 11.13
CA VAL A 215 -19.84 15.42 10.05
C VAL A 215 -20.83 16.35 9.35
N THR A 216 -20.53 16.65 8.08
CA THR A 216 -21.30 17.52 7.21
C THR A 216 -22.40 16.80 6.42
N ASP A 217 -23.20 17.56 5.67
CA ASP A 217 -24.13 16.99 4.67
C ASP A 217 -23.38 16.44 3.44
N ARG A 218 -22.15 16.90 3.17
CA ARG A 218 -21.19 16.27 2.23
C ARG A 218 -20.88 14.84 2.65
N ASP A 219 -20.45 14.62 3.89
CA ASP A 219 -20.03 13.29 4.36
C ASP A 219 -21.21 12.29 4.30
N ALA A 220 -22.41 12.73 4.70
CA ALA A 220 -23.62 11.93 4.56
C ALA A 220 -23.92 11.53 3.11
N LEU A 221 -23.70 12.43 2.13
CA LEU A 221 -23.76 12.11 0.71
C LEU A 221 -22.69 11.09 0.29
N LEU A 222 -21.44 11.25 0.76
CA LEU A 222 -20.34 10.33 0.43
C LEU A 222 -20.63 8.90 0.91
N PHE A 223 -21.00 8.73 2.19
CA PHE A 223 -21.34 7.43 2.75
C PHE A 223 -22.61 6.81 2.12
N MET A 224 -23.57 7.63 1.68
CA MET A 224 -24.72 7.15 0.92
C MET A 224 -24.33 6.52 -0.42
N GLU A 225 -23.45 7.11 -1.24
CA GLU A 225 -23.01 6.52 -2.52
C GLU A 225 -22.02 5.35 -2.33
N LEU A 226 -21.36 5.25 -1.17
CA LEU A 226 -20.64 4.03 -0.75
C LEU A 226 -21.60 2.86 -0.48
N SER A 227 -22.73 3.09 0.20
CA SER A 227 -23.71 2.03 0.52
C SER A 227 -24.26 1.30 -0.71
N TYR A 228 -24.19 1.91 -1.89
CA TYR A 228 -24.55 1.30 -3.17
C TYR A 228 -23.56 0.26 -3.70
N ARG A 229 -22.51 -0.08 -2.97
CA ARG A 229 -21.47 -1.07 -3.33
C ARG A 229 -21.64 -2.39 -2.58
N ASP A 230 -20.56 -3.14 -2.52
CA ASP A 230 -20.36 -4.41 -1.82
C ASP A 230 -19.09 -4.28 -0.95
N ASP A 231 -18.96 -5.18 0.01
CA ASP A 231 -18.02 -5.07 1.14
C ASP A 231 -16.56 -4.95 0.65
N ASP A 232 -16.16 -5.85 -0.26
CA ASP A 232 -14.83 -5.88 -0.92
C ASP A 232 -14.53 -4.58 -1.69
N TYR A 233 -15.54 -3.98 -2.33
CA TYR A 233 -15.41 -2.67 -2.97
C TYR A 233 -15.24 -1.55 -1.93
N ILE A 234 -16.04 -1.55 -0.86
CA ILE A 234 -16.02 -0.52 0.18
C ILE A 234 -14.67 -0.52 0.91
N GLU A 235 -14.17 -1.70 1.31
CA GLU A 235 -12.85 -1.85 1.92
C GLU A 235 -11.73 -1.32 1.01
N LYS A 236 -11.77 -1.62 -0.29
CA LYS A 236 -10.78 -1.15 -1.28
C LYS A 236 -10.84 0.35 -1.59
N ILE A 237 -11.95 1.03 -1.32
CA ILE A 237 -12.01 2.49 -1.38
C ILE A 237 -11.44 3.11 -0.10
N LEU A 238 -11.73 2.52 1.07
CA LEU A 238 -11.27 3.01 2.37
C LEU A 238 -9.82 2.61 2.74
N ASP A 239 -9.17 1.76 1.94
CA ASP A 239 -7.74 1.46 2.06
C ASP A 239 -6.85 2.52 1.38
N HIS A 240 -6.61 3.63 2.09
CA HIS A 240 -5.66 4.70 1.71
C HIS A 240 -4.18 4.29 1.66
N LYS A 241 -3.81 3.05 2.04
CA LYS A 241 -2.41 2.56 2.02
C LYS A 241 -2.07 1.85 0.72
N ASN A 242 -3.09 1.38 -0.02
CA ASN A 242 -2.94 0.88 -1.38
C ASN A 242 -3.34 1.95 -2.42
N PRO A 243 -2.74 1.94 -3.63
CA PRO A 243 -3.10 2.90 -4.67
C PRO A 243 -4.56 2.75 -5.12
N PHE A 244 -5.24 3.88 -5.34
CA PHE A 244 -6.64 3.93 -5.82
C PHE A 244 -6.91 2.90 -6.93
N PRO A 245 -7.84 1.93 -6.72
CA PRO A 245 -7.92 0.76 -7.59
C PRO A 245 -8.24 1.11 -9.05
N SER A 246 -7.45 0.54 -9.97
CA SER A 246 -7.49 0.88 -11.41
C SER A 246 -8.84 0.62 -12.08
N LEU A 247 -9.65 -0.29 -11.52
CA LEU A 247 -11.02 -0.58 -11.95
C LEU A 247 -11.97 0.63 -11.83
N TYR A 248 -11.61 1.63 -11.02
CA TYR A 248 -12.49 2.75 -10.64
C TYR A 248 -12.04 4.12 -11.19
N LEU A 249 -11.00 4.18 -12.03
CA LEU A 249 -10.43 5.42 -12.61
C LEU A 249 -11.47 6.33 -13.30
N ASN A 250 -12.58 5.77 -13.78
CA ASN A 250 -13.68 6.49 -14.45
C ASN A 250 -14.79 6.99 -13.48
N ARG A 251 -14.58 6.89 -12.15
CA ARG A 251 -15.55 7.28 -11.10
C ARG A 251 -14.89 8.25 -10.09
N GLN A 252 -14.95 9.55 -10.39
CA GLN A 252 -14.33 10.60 -9.58
C GLN A 252 -14.86 10.64 -8.14
N GLU A 253 -16.12 10.28 -7.93
CA GLU A 253 -16.77 10.23 -6.62
C GLU A 253 -16.08 9.23 -5.66
N TYR A 254 -15.62 8.07 -6.16
CA TYR A 254 -14.90 7.11 -5.33
C TYR A 254 -13.44 7.50 -5.12
N LYS A 255 -12.85 8.27 -6.07
CA LYS A 255 -11.53 8.85 -5.85
C LYS A 255 -11.57 9.97 -4.79
N MET A 256 -12.66 10.74 -4.74
CA MET A 256 -12.94 11.69 -3.66
C MET A 256 -13.03 10.98 -2.30
N MET A 257 -13.81 9.90 -2.20
CA MET A 257 -13.91 9.12 -0.96
C MET A 257 -12.57 8.48 -0.54
N HIS A 258 -11.77 8.01 -1.51
CA HIS A 258 -10.42 7.50 -1.26
C HIS A 258 -9.40 8.57 -0.87
N ASN A 259 -9.62 9.83 -1.27
CA ASN A 259 -8.79 10.97 -0.91
C ASN A 259 -9.18 11.58 0.45
N GLU A 260 -10.48 11.81 0.67
CA GLU A 260 -11.04 12.55 1.80
C GLU A 260 -11.40 11.64 2.99
N LEU A 261 -11.99 10.46 2.78
CA LEU A 261 -12.49 9.60 3.88
C LEU A 261 -11.52 8.48 4.27
N ALA A 262 -10.88 7.83 3.30
CA ALA A 262 -10.10 6.61 3.52
C ALA A 262 -8.95 6.72 4.55
N PRO A 263 -8.26 7.86 4.75
CA PRO A 263 -7.27 7.97 5.83
C PRO A 263 -7.91 7.92 7.23
N PHE A 264 -9.15 8.40 7.36
CA PHE A 264 -9.78 8.73 8.65
C PHE A 264 -11.01 7.87 9.01
N TRP A 265 -11.48 7.01 8.11
CA TRP A 265 -12.68 6.18 8.30
C TRP A 265 -12.45 4.71 7.89
N LYS A 266 -13.18 3.81 8.56
CA LYS A 266 -13.28 2.38 8.24
C LYS A 266 -14.74 1.92 8.26
N MET A 267 -15.03 0.81 7.60
CA MET A 267 -16.27 0.07 7.83
C MET A 267 -16.14 -0.68 9.16
N LYS A 268 -17.05 -0.45 10.11
CA LYS A 268 -17.15 -1.21 11.38
C LYS A 268 -17.92 -2.52 11.16
N LYS A 269 -19.03 -2.45 10.42
CA LYS A 269 -19.95 -3.59 10.20
C LYS A 269 -20.83 -3.39 8.98
N ALA A 270 -21.00 -4.45 8.20
CA ALA A 270 -22.06 -4.56 7.21
C ALA A 270 -23.27 -5.33 7.76
N TYR A 271 -24.47 -4.98 7.31
CA TYR A 271 -25.73 -5.64 7.62
C TYR A 271 -26.39 -6.09 6.32
N HIS A 272 -26.51 -7.41 6.15
CA HIS A 272 -27.22 -8.04 5.04
C HIS A 272 -28.30 -8.95 5.60
N THR A 273 -29.56 -8.76 5.20
CA THR A 273 -30.68 -9.55 5.72
C THR A 273 -31.47 -10.25 4.61
N ALA A 274 -32.23 -11.27 5.01
CA ALA A 274 -33.11 -12.01 4.09
C ALA A 274 -34.28 -11.17 3.53
N SER A 275 -34.54 -9.96 4.06
CA SER A 275 -35.49 -9.01 3.46
C SER A 275 -34.85 -8.08 2.42
N GLY A 276 -33.54 -8.22 2.17
CA GLY A 276 -32.78 -7.35 1.27
C GLY A 276 -32.39 -6.00 1.89
N LEU A 277 -32.39 -5.88 3.23
CA LEU A 277 -31.73 -4.74 3.87
C LEU A 277 -30.22 -4.90 3.68
N ASP A 278 -29.64 -3.97 2.93
CA ASP A 278 -28.20 -3.68 2.92
C ASP A 278 -27.97 -2.37 3.67
N ALA A 279 -27.19 -2.40 4.76
CA ALA A 279 -26.78 -1.20 5.48
C ALA A 279 -25.35 -1.33 5.99
N TYR A 280 -24.62 -0.21 6.06
CA TYR A 280 -23.21 -0.19 6.40
C TYR A 280 -22.95 0.82 7.51
N LEU A 281 -22.35 0.35 8.59
CA LEU A 281 -21.90 1.16 9.71
C LEU A 281 -20.40 1.45 9.55
N PHE A 282 -20.07 2.72 9.42
CA PHE A 282 -18.72 3.26 9.38
C PHE A 282 -18.37 3.91 10.72
N GLU A 283 -17.08 3.95 11.05
CA GLU A 283 -16.58 4.70 12.20
C GLU A 283 -15.22 5.35 11.91
N THR A 284 -14.91 6.42 12.65
CA THR A 284 -13.60 7.09 12.56
C THR A 284 -12.47 6.18 13.01
N LYS A 285 -11.30 6.32 12.37
CA LYS A 285 -10.06 5.62 12.71
C LYS A 285 -8.86 6.46 12.31
N SER A 286 -7.71 6.24 12.94
CA SER A 286 -6.50 7.00 12.63
C SER A 286 -5.24 6.14 12.64
N ASP A 287 -4.30 6.47 11.76
CA ASP A 287 -2.89 6.05 11.88
C ASP A 287 -2.09 6.97 12.82
N PHE A 288 -2.68 8.09 13.25
CA PHE A 288 -2.07 9.12 14.08
C PHE A 288 -2.51 8.97 15.55
N PRO A 289 -1.60 8.63 16.49
CA PRO A 289 -1.94 8.32 17.89
C PRO A 289 -2.54 9.48 18.71
N TYR A 290 -2.55 10.71 18.19
CA TYR A 290 -3.19 11.86 18.84
C TYR A 290 -4.68 12.01 18.49
N LEU A 291 -5.15 11.37 17.42
CA LEU A 291 -6.57 11.25 17.11
C LEU A 291 -7.12 9.98 17.76
N LYS A 292 -8.35 10.05 18.27
CA LYS A 292 -9.00 8.93 18.96
C LYS A 292 -9.91 8.15 17.99
N ASP A 293 -9.61 6.86 17.84
CA ASP A 293 -10.44 5.89 17.12
C ASP A 293 -11.87 5.83 17.65
N ASN A 294 -12.82 5.53 16.76
CA ASN A 294 -14.23 5.22 17.04
C ASN A 294 -14.99 6.36 17.75
N THR A 295 -14.57 7.61 17.53
CA THR A 295 -15.18 8.82 18.09
C THR A 295 -16.46 9.26 17.39
N VAL A 296 -16.66 8.88 16.13
CA VAL A 296 -17.85 9.22 15.33
C VAL A 296 -18.27 8.01 14.48
N GLN A 297 -19.57 7.83 14.28
CA GLN A 297 -20.16 6.73 13.53
C GLN A 297 -21.14 7.23 12.46
N MET A 298 -21.21 6.54 11.32
CA MET A 298 -22.19 6.81 10.24
C MET A 298 -22.85 5.50 9.80
N LEU A 299 -24.18 5.41 9.92
CA LEU A 299 -24.98 4.32 9.36
C LEU A 299 -25.55 4.72 8.00
N ALA A 300 -24.99 4.19 6.91
CA ALA A 300 -25.51 4.40 5.56
C ALA A 300 -26.39 3.24 5.11
N ILE A 301 -27.66 3.53 4.81
CA ILE A 301 -28.66 2.54 4.40
C ILE A 301 -28.85 2.61 2.88
N ARG A 302 -28.68 1.46 2.21
CA ARG A 302 -28.79 1.33 0.76
C ARG A 302 -30.23 1.47 0.29
N GLY A 303 -30.45 2.12 -0.86
CA GLY A 303 -31.72 2.06 -1.59
C GLY A 303 -31.71 0.99 -2.70
N THR A 304 -32.87 0.67 -3.26
CA THR A 304 -33.03 -0.31 -4.36
C THR A 304 -32.19 0.04 -5.59
N ARG A 305 -31.81 -0.95 -6.41
CA ARG A 305 -30.94 -0.73 -7.60
C ARG A 305 -31.76 -0.26 -8.79
N LEU A 306 -31.07 0.11 -9.87
CA LEU A 306 -31.65 0.84 -11.00
C LEU A 306 -32.64 0.05 -11.88
N ASN A 307 -32.47 -1.27 -12.01
CA ASN A 307 -33.45 -2.12 -12.70
C ASN A 307 -34.76 -2.14 -11.89
N ASP A 308 -34.58 -2.22 -10.57
CA ASP A 308 -35.58 -2.23 -9.52
C ASP A 308 -36.11 -0.81 -9.21
N ALA A 309 -35.72 0.24 -9.93
CA ALA A 309 -36.30 1.58 -9.74
C ALA A 309 -37.74 1.68 -10.27
N LYS A 310 -38.13 0.79 -11.18
CA LYS A 310 -39.55 0.55 -11.53
C LYS A 310 -40.26 -0.23 -10.44
N ASP A 311 -39.56 -1.18 -9.83
CA ASP A 311 -40.06 -2.03 -8.75
C ASP A 311 -40.33 -1.16 -7.52
N LEU A 312 -39.36 -0.38 -7.07
CA LEU A 312 -39.47 0.68 -6.06
C LEU A 312 -40.69 1.60 -6.22
N ARG A 313 -41.02 2.05 -7.44
CA ARG A 313 -42.22 2.87 -7.66
C ARG A 313 -43.50 2.03 -7.54
N THR A 314 -43.46 0.76 -7.93
CA THR A 314 -44.56 -0.19 -7.80
C THR A 314 -44.76 -0.57 -6.34
N ASP A 315 -43.70 -0.96 -5.64
CA ASP A 315 -43.58 -1.08 -4.19
C ASP A 315 -44.19 0.14 -3.52
N LEU A 316 -43.71 1.37 -3.75
CA LEU A 316 -44.26 2.56 -3.10
C LEU A 316 -45.75 2.79 -3.39
N THR A 317 -46.22 2.41 -4.58
CA THR A 317 -47.65 2.46 -4.92
C THR A 317 -48.45 1.40 -4.14
N LEU A 318 -47.84 0.24 -3.81
CA LEU A 318 -48.35 -0.72 -2.82
C LEU A 318 -48.14 -0.26 -1.36
N LEU A 319 -47.09 0.52 -1.04
CA LEU A 319 -46.84 1.13 0.28
C LEU A 319 -47.83 2.26 0.61
N GLY A 320 -48.69 2.65 -0.35
CA GLY A 320 -49.97 3.31 -0.07
C GLY A 320 -50.87 2.52 0.89
N GLY A 321 -50.55 1.26 1.17
CA GLY A 321 -51.02 0.52 2.33
C GLY A 321 -49.98 -0.35 3.03
N ASN A 322 -49.12 -1.05 2.29
CA ASN A 322 -48.21 -2.08 2.82
C ASN A 322 -46.88 -1.51 3.40
N LYS A 323 -46.12 -2.36 4.11
CA LYS A 323 -44.88 -2.03 4.85
C LYS A 323 -43.72 -2.81 4.25
N PRO A 324 -42.56 -2.19 3.96
CA PRO A 324 -41.43 -2.94 3.42
C PRO A 324 -40.87 -3.86 4.52
N ALA A 325 -40.54 -5.11 4.17
CA ALA A 325 -40.04 -6.09 5.14
C ALA A 325 -38.78 -5.61 5.90
N GLN A 326 -37.95 -4.84 5.21
CA GLN A 326 -36.74 -4.16 5.72
C GLN A 326 -37.03 -3.20 6.89
N ALA A 327 -38.28 -2.75 7.07
CA ALA A 327 -38.66 -1.82 8.13
C ALA A 327 -38.70 -2.44 9.54
N ASP A 328 -38.59 -3.75 9.70
CA ASP A 328 -38.32 -4.38 11.02
C ASP A 328 -36.83 -4.72 11.20
N ASP A 329 -36.13 -5.08 10.14
CA ASP A 329 -34.68 -5.29 10.20
C ASP A 329 -33.94 -4.00 10.60
N ILE A 330 -34.32 -2.84 10.06
CA ILE A 330 -33.72 -1.57 10.48
C ILE A 330 -34.04 -1.21 11.94
N ARG A 331 -35.17 -1.67 12.51
CA ARG A 331 -35.43 -1.54 13.96
C ARG A 331 -34.49 -2.40 14.78
N ASN A 332 -34.21 -3.62 14.31
CA ASN A 332 -33.27 -4.53 14.97
C ASN A 332 -31.84 -3.96 14.93
N VAL A 333 -31.45 -3.30 13.82
CA VAL A 333 -30.20 -2.52 13.75
C VAL A 333 -30.20 -1.38 14.76
N VAL A 334 -31.24 -0.52 14.81
CA VAL A 334 -31.32 0.58 15.79
C VAL A 334 -31.28 0.07 17.24
N LYS A 335 -31.94 -1.05 17.53
CA LYS A 335 -31.88 -1.71 18.84
C LYS A 335 -30.45 -2.17 19.18
N GLU A 336 -29.74 -2.75 18.22
CA GLU A 336 -28.34 -3.19 18.41
C GLU A 336 -27.43 -1.97 18.68
N LEU A 337 -27.53 -0.92 17.88
CA LEU A 337 -26.74 0.31 18.05
C LEU A 337 -27.06 1.04 19.37
N ALA A 338 -28.30 1.00 19.84
CA ALA A 338 -28.70 1.53 21.14
C ALA A 338 -28.26 0.67 22.34
N GLN A 339 -27.66 -0.50 22.09
CA GLN A 339 -27.11 -1.41 23.09
C GLN A 339 -25.56 -1.54 23.00
N ASP A 340 -24.94 -1.14 21.88
CA ASP A 340 -23.49 -1.05 21.71
C ASP A 340 -22.95 0.26 22.33
N SER A 341 -22.32 0.17 23.51
CA SER A 341 -21.71 1.29 24.22
C SER A 341 -20.51 1.94 23.51
N SER A 342 -20.00 1.34 22.43
CA SER A 342 -18.97 1.95 21.58
C SER A 342 -19.53 2.86 20.48
N ILE A 343 -20.87 2.95 20.32
CA ILE A 343 -21.51 3.98 19.48
C ILE A 343 -21.65 5.25 20.33
N THR A 344 -20.92 6.31 19.96
CA THR A 344 -20.81 7.53 20.78
C THR A 344 -21.40 8.76 20.10
N ASN A 345 -21.17 8.92 18.79
CA ASN A 345 -21.68 10.04 18.02
C ASN A 345 -22.17 9.53 16.66
N LEU A 346 -23.43 9.07 16.63
CA LEU A 346 -24.01 8.41 15.46
C LEU A 346 -24.72 9.40 14.53
N TYR A 347 -24.40 9.28 13.25
CA TYR A 347 -25.12 9.89 12.13
C TYR A 347 -25.79 8.79 11.30
N MET A 348 -26.88 9.11 10.60
CA MET A 348 -27.50 8.17 9.67
C MET A 348 -27.70 8.82 8.30
N THR A 349 -27.59 8.03 7.24
CA THR A 349 -27.86 8.49 5.87
C THR A 349 -28.49 7.41 5.00
N GLY A 350 -29.16 7.85 3.93
CA GLY A 350 -29.74 6.97 2.94
C GLY A 350 -30.39 7.73 1.79
N HIS A 351 -30.38 7.11 0.61
CA HIS A 351 -31.06 7.61 -0.58
C HIS A 351 -32.27 6.75 -0.91
N SER A 352 -33.34 7.38 -1.40
CA SER A 352 -34.55 6.68 -1.85
C SER A 352 -35.13 5.77 -0.74
N LEU A 353 -35.37 4.48 -0.99
CA LEU A 353 -35.82 3.51 0.02
C LEU A 353 -34.89 3.44 1.25
N GLY A 354 -33.57 3.62 1.09
CA GLY A 354 -32.65 3.71 2.22
C GLY A 354 -32.91 4.95 3.09
N GLY A 355 -33.29 6.07 2.47
CA GLY A 355 -33.71 7.29 3.18
C GLY A 355 -35.10 7.18 3.83
N TYR A 356 -36.00 6.33 3.30
CA TYR A 356 -37.24 5.95 3.97
C TYR A 356 -36.97 5.11 5.22
N LEU A 357 -36.05 4.15 5.14
CA LEU A 357 -35.62 3.34 6.27
C LEU A 357 -34.86 4.18 7.32
N ALA A 358 -34.09 5.19 6.90
CA ALA A 358 -33.43 6.15 7.80
C ALA A 358 -34.44 6.99 8.62
N GLN A 359 -35.56 7.40 8.02
CA GLN A 359 -36.66 8.06 8.76
C GLN A 359 -37.26 7.12 9.83
N ILE A 360 -37.53 5.86 9.47
CA ILE A 360 -38.03 4.84 10.42
C ILE A 360 -37.00 4.59 11.54
N ALA A 361 -35.71 4.57 11.22
CA ALA A 361 -34.63 4.40 12.18
C ALA A 361 -34.57 5.55 13.20
N ALA A 362 -34.66 6.80 12.73
CA ALA A 362 -34.68 7.99 13.57
C ALA A 362 -35.87 8.00 14.55
N VAL A 363 -37.06 7.62 14.08
CA VAL A 363 -38.27 7.55 14.91
C VAL A 363 -38.22 6.38 15.90
N GLU A 364 -37.71 5.21 15.50
CA GLU A 364 -37.54 4.07 16.41
C GLU A 364 -36.56 4.42 17.55
N ALA A 365 -35.47 5.15 17.23
CA ALA A 365 -34.54 5.69 18.22
C ALA A 365 -35.24 6.67 19.18
N TYR A 366 -35.98 7.64 18.64
CA TYR A 366 -36.73 8.64 19.42
C TYR A 366 -37.77 8.02 20.35
N GLN A 367 -38.59 7.09 19.85
CA GLN A 367 -39.72 6.51 20.58
C GLN A 367 -39.32 5.45 21.62
N LYS A 368 -38.23 4.70 21.42
CA LYS A 368 -37.89 3.54 22.28
C LYS A 368 -36.54 3.65 22.98
N TYR A 369 -35.63 4.49 22.49
CA TYR A 369 -34.27 4.62 23.02
C TYR A 369 -33.92 6.11 23.28
N PRO A 370 -34.70 6.83 24.11
CA PRO A 370 -34.60 8.29 24.24
C PRO A 370 -33.21 8.78 24.68
N THR A 371 -32.52 8.04 25.55
CA THR A 371 -31.12 8.35 25.96
C THR A 371 -30.15 8.30 24.77
N PHE A 372 -30.29 7.28 23.91
CA PHE A 372 -29.49 7.13 22.69
C PHE A 372 -29.87 8.19 21.64
N TYR A 373 -31.17 8.48 21.48
CA TYR A 373 -31.64 9.54 20.59
C TYR A 373 -31.12 10.94 20.99
N ASN A 374 -31.12 11.26 22.29
CA ASN A 374 -30.69 12.57 22.79
C ASN A 374 -29.15 12.70 22.79
N ASN A 375 -28.43 11.68 23.27
CA ASN A 375 -27.01 11.81 23.56
C ASN A 375 -26.12 11.32 22.41
N VAL A 376 -26.52 10.24 21.71
CA VAL A 376 -25.67 9.51 20.74
C VAL A 376 -26.04 9.84 19.30
N LEU A 377 -27.30 9.67 18.90
CA LEU A 377 -27.78 10.01 17.56
C LEU A 377 -27.76 11.54 17.39
N LYS A 378 -26.91 12.05 16.50
CA LYS A 378 -26.76 13.50 16.26
C LYS A 378 -27.74 13.98 15.20
N LYS A 379 -27.65 13.43 13.98
CA LYS A 379 -28.39 13.91 12.79
C LYS A 379 -28.63 12.77 11.80
N VAL A 380 -29.70 12.89 11.01
CA VAL A 380 -30.04 11.99 9.91
C VAL A 380 -30.23 12.78 8.63
N THR A 381 -29.40 12.55 7.60
CA THR A 381 -29.49 13.28 6.31
C THR A 381 -29.89 12.32 5.19
N THR A 382 -30.91 12.68 4.41
CA THR A 382 -31.54 11.77 3.43
C THR A 382 -31.73 12.43 2.06
N PHE A 383 -31.69 11.61 1.00
CA PHE A 383 -31.60 12.08 -0.39
C PHE A 383 -32.68 11.43 -1.27
N ASN A 384 -33.54 12.22 -1.91
CA ASN A 384 -34.75 11.76 -2.63
C ASN A 384 -35.56 10.72 -1.83
N ALA A 385 -35.60 10.88 -0.50
CA ALA A 385 -36.28 9.97 0.39
C ALA A 385 -37.79 10.22 0.31
N PRO A 386 -38.61 9.17 0.10
CA PRO A 386 -40.05 9.32 0.09
C PRO A 386 -40.62 9.44 1.51
N LYS A 387 -41.85 9.97 1.58
CA LYS A 387 -42.59 10.25 2.80
C LYS A 387 -43.09 8.99 3.51
N VAL A 388 -42.99 8.98 4.84
CA VAL A 388 -43.62 7.96 5.68
C VAL A 388 -45.10 8.33 5.90
N ILE A 389 -46.00 7.63 5.22
CA ILE A 389 -47.45 7.92 5.24
C ILE A 389 -48.14 7.22 6.43
N THR A 390 -48.90 7.97 7.23
CA THR A 390 -49.76 7.45 8.33
C THR A 390 -51.16 7.08 7.81
N SER A 391 -51.71 5.90 8.15
CA SER A 391 -52.97 5.42 7.53
C SER A 391 -53.96 4.68 8.44
N ARG A 392 -55.18 5.26 8.55
CA ARG A 392 -56.51 4.70 8.95
C ARG A 392 -56.64 3.21 9.31
N THR A 393 -56.21 2.34 8.39
CA THR A 393 -56.91 1.05 8.19
C THR A 393 -55.99 -0.15 7.95
N ILE A 394 -54.68 0.08 7.77
CA ILE A 394 -53.79 -0.91 7.12
C ILE A 394 -52.66 -1.37 8.06
N TRP A 395 -52.38 -0.62 9.13
CA TRP A 395 -51.48 -1.04 10.21
C TRP A 395 -52.22 -1.40 11.49
N ASN A 396 -52.02 -2.65 11.92
CA ASN A 396 -52.67 -3.20 13.10
C ASN A 396 -52.23 -2.42 14.35
N ALA A 397 -53.20 -1.81 15.05
CA ALA A 397 -52.95 -0.72 15.99
C ALA A 397 -52.16 -1.10 17.25
N LYS A 398 -51.87 -2.39 17.44
CA LYS A 398 -51.07 -2.92 18.55
C LYS A 398 -49.56 -2.76 18.36
N ASN A 399 -49.09 -2.38 17.17
CA ASN A 399 -47.66 -2.40 16.81
C ASN A 399 -47.00 -1.00 16.68
N GLY A 400 -47.66 0.07 17.16
CA GLY A 400 -47.04 1.40 17.32
C GLY A 400 -46.70 2.19 16.04
N PHE A 401 -46.92 1.65 14.83
CA PHE A 401 -46.58 2.32 13.56
C PHE A 401 -47.50 3.52 13.21
N TRP A 402 -48.35 3.94 14.14
CA TRP A 402 -49.36 4.98 13.96
C TRP A 402 -48.79 6.36 13.71
N ASP A 403 -47.81 6.73 14.54
CA ASP A 403 -47.33 8.10 14.62
C ASP A 403 -46.06 8.31 13.79
N VAL A 404 -45.51 7.28 13.14
CA VAL A 404 -44.16 7.33 12.58
C VAL A 404 -43.98 8.40 11.50
N GLY A 405 -44.98 8.67 10.67
CA GLY A 405 -44.94 9.80 9.74
C GLY A 405 -45.03 11.18 10.42
N LEU A 406 -45.80 11.28 11.51
CA LEU A 406 -45.96 12.52 12.28
C LEU A 406 -44.72 12.82 13.14
N GLU A 407 -44.11 11.79 13.75
CA GLU A 407 -42.83 11.91 14.43
C GLU A 407 -41.69 12.18 13.43
N SER A 408 -41.67 11.53 12.26
CA SER A 408 -40.68 11.85 11.22
C SER A 408 -40.75 13.30 10.79
N ARG A 409 -41.95 13.86 10.58
CA ARG A 409 -42.15 15.31 10.35
C ARG A 409 -41.62 16.16 11.50
N LYS A 410 -41.97 15.85 12.76
CA LYS A 410 -41.48 16.60 13.93
C LYS A 410 -39.94 16.58 14.01
N LEU A 411 -39.33 15.44 13.68
CA LEU A 411 -37.88 15.27 13.63
C LEU A 411 -37.24 15.98 12.42
N ALA A 412 -37.97 16.20 11.32
CA ALA A 412 -37.52 17.05 10.21
C ALA A 412 -37.60 18.55 10.58
N VAL A 413 -38.74 18.99 11.10
CA VAL A 413 -39.00 20.39 11.49
C VAL A 413 -38.09 20.86 12.63
N ASN A 414 -37.65 19.97 13.53
CA ASN A 414 -36.67 20.29 14.57
C ASN A 414 -35.19 20.15 14.12
N GLY A 415 -34.93 19.82 12.86
CA GLY A 415 -33.60 19.72 12.26
C GLY A 415 -32.82 18.43 12.56
N LYS A 416 -33.39 17.48 13.31
CA LYS A 416 -32.76 16.17 13.57
C LYS A 416 -32.66 15.31 12.32
N ILE A 417 -33.68 15.39 11.45
CA ILE A 417 -33.71 14.83 10.10
C ILE A 417 -33.58 15.98 9.10
N LYS A 418 -32.79 15.80 8.04
CA LYS A 418 -32.68 16.73 6.91
C LYS A 418 -32.98 16.00 5.61
N HIS A 419 -33.94 16.51 4.83
CA HIS A 419 -34.31 15.96 3.54
C HIS A 419 -33.77 16.81 2.40
N TYR A 420 -33.09 16.18 1.45
CA TYR A 420 -32.68 16.79 0.19
C TYR A 420 -33.46 16.16 -0.97
N VAL A 421 -33.97 16.96 -1.89
CA VAL A 421 -34.76 16.50 -3.05
C VAL A 421 -34.23 17.06 -4.38
N VAL A 422 -34.47 16.34 -5.46
CA VAL A 422 -34.18 16.72 -6.84
C VAL A 422 -35.49 17.07 -7.55
N ASP A 423 -35.58 18.28 -8.13
CA ASP A 423 -36.87 18.80 -8.63
C ASP A 423 -37.45 17.99 -9.80
N ASN A 424 -36.57 17.38 -10.60
CA ASN A 424 -36.94 16.59 -11.77
C ASN A 424 -36.90 15.06 -11.53
N ASP A 425 -37.04 14.64 -10.26
CA ASP A 425 -37.19 13.24 -9.87
C ASP A 425 -38.36 12.56 -10.62
N ASN A 426 -38.12 11.35 -11.12
CA ASN A 426 -39.03 10.57 -11.95
C ASN A 426 -39.56 9.28 -11.26
N VAL A 427 -39.27 9.11 -9.97
CA VAL A 427 -39.61 7.96 -9.14
C VAL A 427 -40.36 8.44 -7.90
N VAL A 428 -39.75 9.33 -7.10
CA VAL A 428 -40.33 9.97 -5.92
C VAL A 428 -40.88 11.33 -6.36
N THR A 429 -42.06 11.30 -6.96
CA THR A 429 -42.79 12.49 -7.42
C THR A 429 -43.39 13.27 -6.25
N SER A 430 -43.89 14.48 -6.48
CA SER A 430 -44.45 15.39 -5.45
C SER A 430 -45.58 14.82 -4.57
N VAL A 431 -46.21 13.71 -4.95
CA VAL A 431 -47.23 13.00 -4.14
C VAL A 431 -46.58 12.07 -3.09
N LEU A 432 -45.31 11.70 -3.31
CA LEU A 432 -44.51 10.77 -2.49
C LEU A 432 -43.32 11.45 -1.80
N GLN A 433 -43.06 12.72 -2.09
CA GLN A 433 -42.04 13.54 -1.39
C GLN A 433 -42.53 13.94 0.01
N ASN A 434 -41.59 14.27 0.91
CA ASN A 434 -41.89 14.95 2.17
C ASN A 434 -42.39 16.38 1.90
N ASP A 435 -43.03 17.02 2.89
CA ASP A 435 -43.72 18.29 2.65
C ASP A 435 -42.73 19.43 2.37
N SER A 436 -43.19 20.48 1.67
CA SER A 436 -42.32 21.54 1.15
C SER A 436 -41.59 22.36 2.23
N ASP A 437 -42.08 22.33 3.48
CA ASP A 437 -41.44 22.93 4.65
C ASP A 437 -40.40 22.03 5.35
N GLU A 438 -40.29 20.76 4.93
CA GLU A 438 -39.37 19.75 5.49
C GLU A 438 -38.17 19.46 4.56
N VAL A 439 -38.22 19.90 3.30
CA VAL A 439 -37.26 19.52 2.24
C VAL A 439 -36.42 20.69 1.74
N THR A 440 -35.13 20.44 1.52
CA THR A 440 -34.22 21.32 0.77
C THR A 440 -34.19 20.86 -0.68
N SER A 441 -34.74 21.67 -1.60
CA SER A 441 -34.51 21.48 -3.03
C SER A 441 -33.03 21.62 -3.35
N THR A 442 -32.55 20.83 -4.30
CA THR A 442 -31.17 20.89 -4.81
C THR A 442 -31.11 21.32 -6.28
N GLY A 443 -32.24 21.69 -6.88
CA GLY A 443 -32.34 21.90 -8.32
C GLY A 443 -32.66 20.62 -9.10
N SER A 444 -32.72 20.74 -10.43
CA SER A 444 -32.83 19.62 -11.36
C SER A 444 -31.48 18.93 -11.60
N ALA A 445 -31.47 17.59 -11.58
CA ALA A 445 -30.27 16.79 -11.87
C ALA A 445 -30.33 16.18 -13.27
N ASN A 446 -29.18 16.02 -13.93
CA ASN A 446 -29.09 15.37 -15.24
C ASN A 446 -29.50 13.90 -15.17
N VAL A 447 -29.15 13.22 -14.07
CA VAL A 447 -29.49 11.80 -13.85
C VAL A 447 -30.74 11.55 -12.97
N LYS A 448 -31.49 12.61 -12.62
CA LYS A 448 -32.78 12.55 -11.89
C LYS A 448 -32.66 11.76 -10.56
N HIS A 449 -33.47 10.71 -10.35
CA HIS A 449 -33.50 9.88 -9.14
C HIS A 449 -32.23 8.99 -8.92
N ARG A 450 -31.08 9.32 -9.50
CA ARG A 450 -29.83 8.58 -9.21
C ARG A 450 -29.04 9.31 -8.14
N SER A 451 -28.56 8.59 -7.14
CA SER A 451 -27.62 9.06 -6.12
C SER A 451 -26.46 9.87 -6.70
N ARG A 452 -25.90 9.42 -7.83
CA ARG A 452 -24.86 10.13 -8.60
C ARG A 452 -25.22 11.57 -8.99
N GLY A 453 -26.50 11.91 -9.10
CA GLY A 453 -26.94 13.27 -9.42
C GLY A 453 -26.54 14.31 -8.37
N TYR A 454 -26.26 13.88 -7.14
CA TYR A 454 -25.72 14.71 -6.07
C TYR A 454 -24.20 14.94 -6.16
N PHE A 455 -23.53 14.43 -7.21
CA PHE A 455 -22.13 14.74 -7.57
C PHE A 455 -22.03 15.62 -8.83
N GLU A 456 -23.11 16.33 -9.16
CA GLU A 456 -23.18 17.33 -10.22
C GLU A 456 -22.87 18.72 -9.66
N SER A 457 -22.23 19.60 -10.44
CA SER A 457 -21.69 20.90 -9.99
C SER A 457 -22.72 21.84 -9.33
N ARG A 458 -24.01 21.70 -9.66
CA ARG A 458 -25.16 22.37 -9.00
C ARG A 458 -25.17 22.23 -7.47
N MET A 459 -24.57 21.16 -6.95
CA MET A 459 -24.49 20.89 -5.51
C MET A 459 -23.45 21.75 -4.80
N ASN A 460 -22.53 22.37 -5.55
CA ASN A 460 -21.46 23.18 -4.97
C ASN A 460 -21.97 24.48 -4.34
N ASP A 461 -23.10 25.01 -4.86
CA ASP A 461 -23.73 26.25 -4.41
C ASP A 461 -24.61 26.05 -3.16
N ILE A 462 -24.74 24.81 -2.67
CA ILE A 462 -25.63 24.45 -1.56
C ILE A 462 -24.84 24.41 -0.23
N PRO A 463 -25.27 25.14 0.81
CA PRO A 463 -24.58 25.15 2.11
C PRO A 463 -24.38 23.75 2.72
N ASN A 464 -23.23 23.57 3.39
CA ASN A 464 -22.79 22.34 4.05
C ASN A 464 -22.42 21.16 3.13
N PHE A 465 -22.21 21.40 1.83
CA PHE A 465 -21.60 20.43 0.90
C PHE A 465 -20.15 20.73 0.53
N ASN A 466 -19.70 21.98 0.66
CA ASN A 466 -18.31 22.39 0.56
C ASN A 466 -17.95 23.17 1.84
N ILE A 467 -16.84 22.82 2.47
CA ILE A 467 -16.28 23.44 3.67
C ILE A 467 -14.75 23.51 3.53
N GLY A 468 -14.12 24.56 4.08
CA GLY A 468 -12.68 24.80 4.03
C GLY A 468 -12.01 24.37 2.72
N LYS A 469 -11.10 23.39 2.79
CA LYS A 469 -10.33 22.88 1.64
C LYS A 469 -11.13 21.98 0.70
N ARG A 470 -12.25 21.41 1.17
CA ARG A 470 -13.16 20.52 0.41
C ARG A 470 -14.11 21.31 -0.49
N THR A 471 -13.55 22.00 -1.47
CA THR A 471 -14.21 23.09 -2.23
C THR A 471 -15.16 22.66 -3.36
N THR A 472 -15.23 21.37 -3.75
CA THR A 472 -16.16 20.90 -4.79
C THR A 472 -16.56 19.42 -4.64
N LEU A 473 -17.77 19.07 -5.09
CA LEU A 473 -18.31 17.70 -5.21
C LEU A 473 -18.12 17.06 -6.61
N ASP A 474 -17.93 17.87 -7.65
CA ASP A 474 -17.85 17.44 -9.05
C ASP A 474 -16.41 17.16 -9.54
N LYS A 475 -15.47 16.95 -8.61
CA LYS A 475 -14.04 16.68 -8.90
C LYS A 475 -13.57 15.38 -8.22
N GLN A 476 -12.26 15.23 -8.02
CA GLN A 476 -11.62 14.03 -7.44
C GLN A 476 -11.32 14.16 -5.93
N GLY A 477 -11.86 15.17 -5.27
CA GLY A 477 -11.61 15.47 -3.85
C GLY A 477 -10.23 16.07 -3.55
N TYR A 478 -10.06 16.54 -2.31
CA TYR A 478 -8.79 17.01 -1.75
C TYR A 478 -8.14 15.94 -0.87
N ARG A 479 -6.81 15.99 -0.74
CA ARG A 479 -6.01 15.24 0.24
C ARG A 479 -4.71 16.01 0.45
N ASP A 480 -4.30 16.23 1.70
CA ASP A 480 -3.03 16.92 1.96
C ASP A 480 -1.83 16.05 1.56
N PRO A 481 -0.87 16.55 0.74
CA PRO A 481 0.29 15.78 0.30
C PRO A 481 1.35 15.54 1.40
N LYS A 482 1.26 16.21 2.56
CA LYS A 482 2.08 15.93 3.74
C LYS A 482 1.56 14.71 4.52
N LEU A 483 0.27 14.35 4.38
CA LEU A 483 -0.34 13.18 5.04
C LEU A 483 0.34 11.85 4.66
N GLU A 484 0.93 11.74 3.46
CA GLU A 484 1.72 10.57 3.05
C GLU A 484 3.14 10.55 3.64
N LYS A 485 3.60 11.65 4.25
CA LYS A 485 4.93 11.77 4.85
C LYS A 485 4.92 11.47 6.34
N ILE A 486 3.82 11.75 7.03
CA ILE A 486 3.66 11.59 8.49
C ILE A 486 3.28 10.15 8.81
N SER A 487 4.06 9.50 9.67
CA SER A 487 3.76 8.17 10.21
C SER A 487 4.46 7.97 11.56
N PHE A 488 3.76 7.31 12.48
CA PHE A 488 4.28 7.02 13.81
C PHE A 488 4.91 5.64 13.84
N PHE A 489 6.18 5.56 14.26
CA PHE A 489 6.92 4.32 14.36
C PHE A 489 7.48 4.13 15.76
N LYS A 490 7.53 2.88 16.25
CA LYS A 490 8.10 2.61 17.57
C LYS A 490 9.62 2.78 17.54
N LYS A 491 10.12 3.67 18.40
CA LYS A 491 11.53 3.82 18.71
C LYS A 491 12.09 2.48 19.17
N GLN A 492 13.01 1.92 18.40
CA GLN A 492 13.77 0.74 18.83
C GLN A 492 14.47 1.05 20.15
N GLN A 493 14.35 0.14 21.12
CA GLN A 493 15.00 0.34 22.40
C GLN A 493 16.52 0.30 22.21
N VAL A 494 17.18 1.37 22.63
CA VAL A 494 18.64 1.45 22.63
C VAL A 494 19.14 0.78 23.92
N PRO A 495 19.73 -0.43 23.90
CA PRO A 495 20.40 -1.01 25.06
C PRO A 495 21.29 0.01 25.79
N LEU A 496 21.12 0.07 27.11
CA LEU A 496 21.62 1.15 27.99
C LEU A 496 23.16 1.26 28.08
N SER A 497 23.92 0.36 27.44
CA SER A 497 25.39 0.38 27.44
C SER A 497 25.93 1.02 26.16
N SER A 498 26.51 2.22 26.26
CA SER A 498 27.19 2.88 25.11
C SER A 498 28.46 2.14 24.63
N SER A 499 28.86 1.09 25.35
CA SER A 499 30.05 0.26 25.11
C SER A 499 29.78 -1.08 24.41
N GLN A 500 28.51 -1.43 24.12
CA GLN A 500 28.15 -2.66 23.41
C GLN A 500 27.34 -2.33 22.15
N PRO A 501 27.68 -2.90 20.97
CA PRO A 501 26.88 -2.73 19.75
C PRO A 501 25.53 -3.45 19.88
N SER A 502 24.50 -2.96 19.19
CA SER A 502 23.16 -3.56 19.31
C SER A 502 23.06 -4.93 18.65
N ALA A 503 22.36 -5.83 19.32
CA ALA A 503 22.05 -7.18 18.86
C ALA A 503 20.61 -7.28 18.29
N GLU A 504 20.14 -6.24 17.58
CA GLU A 504 18.77 -6.23 17.04
C GLU A 504 18.51 -7.43 16.12
N PRO A 505 17.35 -8.10 16.23
CA PRO A 505 16.98 -9.16 15.31
C PRO A 505 16.74 -8.60 13.90
N LEU A 506 17.17 -9.34 12.88
CA LEU A 506 16.96 -8.94 11.48
C LEU A 506 15.50 -9.21 11.07
N GLU A 507 14.83 -8.20 10.50
CA GLU A 507 13.47 -8.31 10.00
C GLU A 507 13.37 -9.29 8.81
N ASN A 508 12.45 -10.26 8.90
CA ASN A 508 12.07 -11.11 7.76
C ASN A 508 11.06 -10.38 6.86
N ILE A 509 11.56 -9.63 5.89
CA ILE A 509 10.75 -8.84 4.94
C ILE A 509 9.99 -9.70 3.91
N ALA A 510 10.17 -11.03 3.90
CA ALA A 510 9.38 -11.94 3.08
C ALA A 510 8.08 -12.40 3.75
N LEU A 511 7.94 -12.27 5.07
CA LEU A 511 6.79 -12.77 5.82
C LEU A 511 5.46 -12.22 5.27
N GLY A 512 4.52 -13.11 4.93
CA GLY A 512 3.21 -12.77 4.38
C GLY A 512 3.20 -12.13 2.98
N LYS A 513 4.35 -12.02 2.30
CA LYS A 513 4.46 -11.32 1.00
C LYS A 513 3.82 -12.07 -0.16
N ARG A 514 3.58 -11.36 -1.27
CA ARG A 514 3.14 -11.96 -2.53
C ARG A 514 4.23 -12.86 -3.08
N VAL A 515 3.85 -14.10 -3.40
CA VAL A 515 4.75 -15.15 -3.88
C VAL A 515 4.14 -15.86 -5.08
N THR A 516 5.02 -16.39 -5.94
CA THR A 516 4.66 -17.15 -7.14
C THR A 516 5.58 -18.37 -7.27
N GLN A 517 5.12 -19.42 -7.95
CA GLN A 517 5.94 -20.60 -8.23
C GLN A 517 5.59 -21.19 -9.60
N SER A 518 6.50 -21.97 -10.17
CA SER A 518 6.44 -22.49 -11.54
C SER A 518 5.28 -23.46 -11.83
N SER A 519 4.72 -24.07 -10.79
CA SER A 519 3.48 -24.85 -10.78
C SER A 519 3.10 -25.19 -9.33
N THR A 520 1.87 -25.63 -9.06
CA THR A 520 1.42 -26.02 -7.72
C THR A 520 0.86 -27.44 -7.75
N ALA A 521 1.44 -28.33 -6.95
CA ALA A 521 1.06 -29.74 -6.83
C ALA A 521 0.61 -30.06 -5.38
N PHE A 522 -0.20 -31.11 -5.19
CA PHE A 522 -0.55 -31.67 -3.88
C PHE A 522 -1.03 -30.66 -2.79
N GLY A 523 -1.61 -29.52 -3.20
CA GLY A 523 -2.01 -28.43 -2.29
C GLY A 523 -0.86 -27.61 -1.70
N GLY A 524 0.37 -27.77 -2.19
CA GLY A 524 1.57 -27.06 -1.77
C GLY A 524 1.67 -25.62 -2.29
N ASP A 525 0.69 -24.79 -1.90
CA ASP A 525 0.60 -23.37 -2.25
C ASP A 525 1.89 -22.59 -1.91
N ALA A 526 2.34 -21.72 -2.81
CA ALA A 526 3.57 -20.94 -2.68
C ALA A 526 3.66 -20.12 -1.37
N ARG A 527 2.52 -19.66 -0.85
CA ARG A 527 2.41 -18.81 0.35
C ARG A 527 2.88 -19.49 1.63
N ARG A 528 2.99 -20.82 1.63
CA ARG A 528 3.49 -21.58 2.79
C ARG A 528 4.93 -21.23 3.13
N ALA A 529 5.78 -20.98 2.13
CA ALA A 529 7.19 -20.60 2.35
C ALA A 529 7.39 -19.14 2.80
N VAL A 530 6.33 -18.44 3.18
CA VAL A 530 6.35 -17.12 3.84
C VAL A 530 5.28 -17.05 4.94
N ASP A 531 4.85 -18.19 5.51
CA ASP A 531 3.84 -18.23 6.57
C ASP A 531 4.44 -18.10 7.99
N GLY A 532 5.77 -18.07 8.10
CA GLY A 532 6.51 -17.87 9.34
C GLY A 532 6.86 -19.17 10.08
N LYS A 533 6.41 -20.35 9.61
CA LYS A 533 6.66 -21.63 10.27
C LYS A 533 7.75 -22.41 9.55
N VAL A 534 8.90 -22.54 10.21
CA VAL A 534 10.07 -23.30 9.72
C VAL A 534 9.88 -24.84 9.75
N ASP A 535 8.66 -25.34 9.91
CA ASP A 535 8.37 -26.78 10.03
C ASP A 535 8.25 -27.44 8.66
N GLY A 536 9.27 -28.21 8.29
CA GLY A 536 9.31 -28.94 7.04
C GLY A 536 8.45 -30.20 6.97
N ASN A 537 7.63 -30.54 7.96
CA ASN A 537 6.70 -31.66 7.83
C ASN A 537 5.54 -31.29 6.89
N TYR A 538 5.51 -31.91 5.71
CA TYR A 538 4.48 -31.66 4.69
C TYR A 538 3.03 -31.87 5.20
N ALA A 539 2.84 -32.79 6.15
CA ALA A 539 1.53 -33.07 6.73
C ALA A 539 0.98 -31.91 7.59
N HIS A 540 1.84 -31.01 8.09
CA HIS A 540 1.45 -29.85 8.89
C HIS A 540 1.03 -28.63 8.04
N HIS A 541 0.97 -28.80 6.71
CA HIS A 541 0.44 -27.82 5.75
C HIS A 541 1.22 -26.50 5.61
N SER A 542 2.48 -26.44 6.05
CA SER A 542 3.39 -25.30 5.86
C SER A 542 4.61 -25.64 5.00
N VAL A 543 4.40 -26.46 3.95
CA VAL A 543 5.43 -26.75 2.93
C VAL A 543 4.85 -26.59 1.52
N THR A 544 5.59 -25.90 0.64
CA THR A 544 5.25 -25.71 -0.77
C THR A 544 5.52 -26.97 -1.60
N HIS A 545 4.92 -27.09 -2.79
CA HIS A 545 5.24 -28.17 -3.72
C HIS A 545 4.93 -27.77 -5.16
N THR A 546 5.93 -27.84 -6.05
CA THR A 546 5.72 -27.75 -7.50
C THR A 546 5.40 -29.13 -8.08
N GLU A 547 4.89 -29.17 -9.32
CA GLU A 547 4.96 -30.38 -10.12
C GLU A 547 6.42 -30.80 -10.38
N PHE A 548 6.61 -32.07 -10.73
CA PHE A 548 7.89 -32.55 -11.26
C PHE A 548 8.11 -31.98 -12.66
N GLN A 549 9.00 -31.00 -12.78
CA GLN A 549 9.24 -30.28 -14.03
C GLN A 549 10.72 -29.93 -14.20
N SER A 550 11.09 -29.41 -15.37
CA SER A 550 12.44 -28.87 -15.61
C SER A 550 12.55 -27.47 -15.00
N LYS A 551 13.59 -27.26 -14.19
CA LYS A 551 13.90 -26.01 -13.46
C LYS A 551 12.67 -25.38 -12.76
N PRO A 552 12.02 -26.10 -11.84
CA PRO A 552 11.00 -25.50 -10.99
C PRO A 552 11.60 -24.36 -10.17
N TRP A 553 10.79 -23.34 -9.93
CA TRP A 553 11.19 -22.16 -9.19
C TRP A 553 10.06 -21.65 -8.30
N TRP A 554 10.46 -20.94 -7.24
CA TRP A 554 9.61 -20.18 -6.33
C TRP A 554 10.19 -18.77 -6.21
N GLN A 555 9.36 -17.74 -6.13
CA GLN A 555 9.79 -16.35 -6.10
C GLN A 555 8.88 -15.48 -5.21
N VAL A 556 9.48 -14.71 -4.31
CA VAL A 556 8.81 -13.64 -3.54
C VAL A 556 9.00 -12.28 -4.19
N ASP A 557 7.96 -11.44 -4.11
CA ASP A 557 7.97 -10.01 -4.40
C ASP A 557 7.99 -9.23 -3.08
N LEU A 558 9.08 -8.49 -2.82
CA LEU A 558 9.29 -7.71 -1.59
C LEU A 558 8.58 -6.34 -1.61
N ASP A 559 7.62 -6.14 -2.53
CA ASP A 559 6.93 -4.89 -2.88
C ASP A 559 7.82 -3.82 -3.52
N LYS A 560 9.03 -3.60 -2.99
CA LYS A 560 10.00 -2.60 -3.43
C LYS A 560 11.43 -3.17 -3.42
N GLU A 561 12.38 -2.39 -3.91
CA GLU A 561 13.81 -2.74 -3.86
C GLU A 561 14.38 -2.55 -2.46
N GLU A 562 14.63 -3.67 -1.77
CA GLU A 562 15.12 -3.71 -0.39
C GLU A 562 16.58 -4.15 -0.34
N THR A 563 17.37 -3.57 0.58
CA THR A 563 18.76 -4.00 0.81
C THR A 563 18.77 -5.27 1.66
N ILE A 564 19.16 -6.40 1.07
CA ILE A 564 19.12 -7.73 1.70
C ILE A 564 20.45 -8.04 2.40
N ARG A 565 20.38 -8.47 3.65
CA ARG A 565 21.53 -8.95 4.44
C ARG A 565 21.83 -10.42 4.13
N GLN A 566 20.80 -11.25 4.21
CA GLN A 566 20.89 -12.70 4.26
C GLN A 566 19.55 -13.32 3.83
N ILE A 567 19.58 -14.54 3.30
CA ILE A 567 18.39 -15.34 3.04
C ILE A 567 18.54 -16.65 3.81
N ASN A 568 17.53 -17.02 4.62
CA ASN A 568 17.44 -18.34 5.23
C ASN A 568 16.47 -19.19 4.41
N ILE A 569 16.84 -20.44 4.12
CA ILE A 569 16.01 -21.40 3.40
C ILE A 569 15.83 -22.62 4.29
N TYR A 570 14.58 -23.00 4.54
CA TYR A 570 14.20 -24.19 5.30
C TYR A 570 13.62 -25.24 4.36
N ASN A 571 14.17 -26.45 4.44
CA ASN A 571 13.79 -27.58 3.59
C ASN A 571 12.55 -28.30 4.14
N ARG A 572 11.94 -29.12 3.29
CA ARG A 572 11.08 -30.22 3.75
C ARG A 572 11.89 -31.15 4.67
N THR A 573 11.26 -31.75 5.68
CA THR A 573 11.93 -32.58 6.71
C THR A 573 11.30 -33.96 6.92
N ASP A 574 10.03 -34.21 6.55
CA ASP A 574 9.39 -35.52 6.71
C ASP A 574 9.96 -36.58 5.75
N THR A 575 10.23 -36.19 4.50
CA THR A 575 10.86 -37.03 3.48
C THR A 575 11.34 -36.16 2.31
N ALA A 576 12.04 -36.77 1.34
CA ALA A 576 12.46 -36.16 0.09
C ALA A 576 13.35 -34.89 0.24
N GLN A 577 14.14 -34.84 1.31
CA GLN A 577 15.02 -33.72 1.64
C GLN A 577 16.14 -33.53 0.58
N ASP A 578 16.50 -34.61 -0.12
CA ASP A 578 17.43 -34.69 -1.24
C ASP A 578 17.04 -33.86 -2.47
N ARG A 579 15.74 -33.54 -2.63
CA ARG A 579 15.24 -32.78 -3.78
C ARG A 579 15.76 -31.34 -3.82
N LEU A 580 16.05 -30.74 -2.67
CA LEU A 580 16.57 -29.37 -2.58
C LEU A 580 18.10 -29.34 -2.74
N THR A 581 18.56 -29.84 -3.88
CA THR A 581 19.98 -29.89 -4.28
C THR A 581 20.18 -29.20 -5.63
N ASN A 582 21.41 -28.73 -5.88
CA ASN A 582 21.82 -28.01 -7.09
C ASN A 582 20.95 -26.78 -7.44
N PHE A 583 20.45 -26.05 -6.44
CA PHE A 583 19.59 -24.90 -6.65
C PHE A 583 20.36 -23.59 -6.76
N ASN A 584 19.69 -22.55 -7.23
CA ASN A 584 20.18 -21.19 -7.33
C ASN A 584 19.34 -20.28 -6.44
N VAL A 585 19.98 -19.40 -5.68
CA VAL A 585 19.36 -18.19 -5.14
C VAL A 585 19.68 -17.06 -6.10
N ILE A 586 18.64 -16.41 -6.63
CA ILE A 586 18.75 -15.37 -7.67
C ILE A 586 18.08 -14.10 -7.15
N LEU A 587 18.80 -12.98 -7.24
CA LEU A 587 18.31 -11.66 -6.88
C LEU A 587 17.95 -10.90 -8.16
N LEU A 588 16.75 -10.32 -8.21
CA LEU A 588 16.26 -9.56 -9.36
C LEU A 588 15.89 -8.13 -8.93
N ASP A 589 16.22 -7.15 -9.78
CA ASP A 589 15.79 -5.75 -9.61
C ASP A 589 14.30 -5.56 -9.98
N SER A 590 13.77 -4.34 -9.85
CA SER A 590 12.38 -4.03 -10.17
C SER A 590 11.99 -4.27 -11.64
N SER A 591 12.97 -4.37 -12.55
CA SER A 591 12.74 -4.72 -13.96
C SER A 591 12.77 -6.23 -14.22
N GLY A 592 13.08 -7.05 -13.20
CA GLY A 592 13.25 -8.50 -13.32
C GLY A 592 14.63 -8.92 -13.84
N LYS A 593 15.61 -8.02 -13.87
CA LYS A 593 16.99 -8.29 -14.30
C LYS A 593 17.83 -8.86 -13.16
N GLU A 594 18.67 -9.85 -13.49
CA GLU A 594 19.56 -10.53 -12.54
C GLU A 594 20.66 -9.60 -12.01
N ILE A 595 20.72 -9.46 -10.68
CA ILE A 595 21.74 -8.71 -9.92
C ILE A 595 22.86 -9.65 -9.46
N GLU A 596 22.47 -10.83 -8.94
CA GLU A 596 23.38 -11.83 -8.39
C GLU A 596 22.72 -13.21 -8.42
N ARG A 597 23.53 -14.25 -8.64
CA ARG A 597 23.12 -15.66 -8.59
C ARG A 597 24.12 -16.46 -7.77
N LYS A 598 23.67 -17.08 -6.67
CA LYS A 598 24.47 -17.97 -5.82
C LYS A 598 23.99 -19.41 -6.00
N ARG A 599 24.83 -20.28 -6.55
CA ARG A 599 24.55 -21.71 -6.73
C ARG A 599 24.87 -22.48 -5.44
N ILE A 600 23.92 -23.27 -4.97
CA ILE A 600 24.02 -24.11 -3.77
C ILE A 600 23.97 -25.59 -4.21
N ALA A 601 25.05 -26.33 -3.99
CA ALA A 601 25.15 -27.73 -4.44
C ALA A 601 24.23 -28.68 -3.65
N SER A 602 24.17 -28.49 -2.33
CA SER A 602 23.21 -29.13 -1.42
C SER A 602 23.05 -28.26 -0.18
N LEU A 603 21.97 -28.49 0.57
CA LEU A 603 21.95 -28.10 1.97
C LEU A 603 22.85 -29.07 2.77
N LYS A 604 23.40 -28.59 3.89
CA LYS A 604 24.19 -29.43 4.81
C LYS A 604 23.31 -30.05 5.91
N ASP A 605 22.31 -29.30 6.33
CA ASP A 605 21.31 -29.63 7.33
C ASP A 605 19.91 -29.38 6.73
N ILE A 606 18.84 -29.42 7.53
CA ILE A 606 17.47 -29.09 7.07
C ILE A 606 17.28 -27.60 6.68
N SER A 607 18.32 -26.77 6.75
CA SER A 607 18.29 -25.38 6.33
C SER A 607 19.65 -24.88 5.83
N ALA A 608 19.68 -23.70 5.20
CA ALA A 608 20.89 -22.94 4.96
C ALA A 608 20.68 -21.45 5.23
N GLN A 609 21.74 -20.80 5.70
CA GLN A 609 21.84 -19.35 5.83
C GLN A 609 22.80 -18.82 4.76
N ILE A 610 22.31 -17.93 3.89
CA ILE A 610 23.00 -17.49 2.68
C ILE A 610 23.22 -15.99 2.78
N ALA A 611 24.46 -15.58 3.06
CA ALA A 611 24.83 -14.17 3.13
C ALA A 611 24.70 -13.50 1.75
N ILE A 612 24.05 -12.34 1.71
CA ILE A 612 23.80 -11.54 0.50
C ILE A 612 24.66 -10.27 0.45
N ASP A 613 25.42 -9.98 1.50
CA ASP A 613 26.46 -8.93 1.49
C ASP A 613 25.92 -7.58 0.96
N TYR A 614 24.73 -7.18 1.43
CA TYR A 614 24.06 -5.88 1.22
C TYR A 614 23.62 -5.56 -0.23
N LYS A 615 23.30 -6.56 -1.08
CA LYS A 615 22.67 -6.27 -2.40
C LYS A 615 21.24 -5.74 -2.23
N LYS A 616 20.86 -4.75 -3.04
CA LYS A 616 19.50 -4.18 -3.11
C LYS A 616 18.73 -4.85 -4.26
N ALA A 617 17.58 -5.45 -3.97
CA ALA A 617 16.80 -6.26 -4.91
C ALA A 617 15.30 -6.23 -4.55
N ARG A 618 14.41 -6.45 -5.53
CA ARG A 618 12.95 -6.55 -5.30
C ARG A 618 12.45 -7.99 -5.23
N PHE A 619 12.99 -8.88 -6.05
CA PHE A 619 12.56 -10.28 -6.06
C PHE A 619 13.69 -11.21 -5.66
N VAL A 620 13.35 -12.23 -4.86
CA VAL A 620 14.22 -13.34 -4.52
C VAL A 620 13.61 -14.60 -5.11
N ARG A 621 14.36 -15.28 -5.99
CA ARG A 621 13.96 -16.56 -6.59
C ARG A 621 14.84 -17.70 -6.11
N ILE A 622 14.21 -18.82 -5.76
CA ILE A 622 14.83 -20.13 -5.55
C ILE A 622 14.52 -20.99 -6.79
N GLU A 623 15.55 -21.52 -7.47
CA GLU A 623 15.43 -22.20 -8.78
C GLU A 623 16.29 -23.47 -8.84
N LEU A 624 15.69 -24.66 -8.97
CA LEU A 624 16.44 -25.92 -9.10
C LEU A 624 17.16 -26.02 -10.47
N ASP A 625 18.36 -26.59 -10.52
CA ASP A 625 19.04 -26.96 -11.78
C ASP A 625 18.82 -28.45 -12.09
N GLY A 626 17.94 -28.75 -13.05
CA GLY A 626 17.61 -30.13 -13.45
C GLY A 626 16.10 -30.36 -13.59
N TYR A 627 15.67 -31.63 -13.52
CA TYR A 627 14.26 -32.02 -13.51
C TYR A 627 13.90 -32.65 -12.16
N ASN A 628 13.05 -31.97 -11.37
CA ASN A 628 12.58 -32.44 -10.06
C ASN A 628 11.32 -31.66 -9.64
N ALA A 629 10.81 -31.89 -8.43
CA ALA A 629 9.85 -31.01 -7.76
C ALA A 629 10.57 -30.17 -6.68
N LEU A 630 10.25 -28.88 -6.61
CA LEU A 630 10.72 -27.99 -5.55
C LEU A 630 9.73 -28.03 -4.36
N SER A 631 10.27 -28.10 -3.15
CA SER A 631 9.53 -27.96 -1.90
C SER A 631 10.34 -27.11 -0.92
N LEU A 632 9.69 -26.16 -0.28
CA LEU A 632 10.27 -25.21 0.67
C LEU A 632 9.34 -25.13 1.88
N ALA A 633 9.88 -25.17 3.10
CA ALA A 633 9.12 -24.97 4.32
C ALA A 633 8.92 -23.48 4.57
N GLU A 634 10.02 -22.72 4.62
CA GLU A 634 10.04 -21.27 4.83
C GLU A 634 11.26 -20.69 4.07
N VAL A 635 11.11 -19.49 3.49
CA VAL A 635 12.19 -18.70 2.91
C VAL A 635 12.16 -17.30 3.54
N GLN A 636 13.05 -17.09 4.49
CA GLN A 636 13.17 -15.80 5.18
C GLN A 636 14.14 -14.91 4.42
N VAL A 637 13.71 -13.71 4.02
CA VAL A 637 14.59 -12.69 3.43
C VAL A 637 14.86 -11.65 4.50
N LEU A 638 16.11 -11.56 4.97
CA LEU A 638 16.46 -10.72 6.10
C LEU A 638 16.97 -9.35 5.62
N ARG A 639 16.29 -8.27 6.04
CA ARG A 639 16.67 -6.88 5.72
C ARG A 639 18.06 -6.56 6.29
N ALA A 640 18.86 -5.79 5.54
CA ALA A 640 19.94 -5.00 6.11
C ALA A 640 19.40 -3.63 6.52
N GLU A 641 19.31 -3.36 7.82
CA GLU A 641 18.82 -2.09 8.35
C GLU A 641 19.79 -0.92 8.06
N ASN A 642 19.26 0.18 7.51
CA ASN A 642 19.96 1.47 7.45
C ASN A 642 19.87 2.16 8.82
N ILE A 643 20.91 2.00 9.65
CA ILE A 643 20.97 2.57 11.01
C ILE A 643 21.19 4.09 11.04
N ALA A 644 21.43 4.72 9.89
CA ALA A 644 21.47 6.17 9.76
C ALA A 644 20.14 6.80 9.34
N TRP A 645 19.14 6.01 8.90
CA TRP A 645 17.85 6.54 8.46
C TRP A 645 17.18 7.41 9.54
N LYS A 646 16.72 8.59 9.14
CA LYS A 646 16.14 9.63 10.02
C LYS A 646 16.98 9.96 11.27
N LYS A 647 18.29 9.74 11.26
CA LYS A 647 19.18 10.19 12.34
C LYS A 647 19.48 11.68 12.24
N GLN A 648 19.91 12.27 13.35
CA GLN A 648 20.35 13.66 13.37
C GLN A 648 21.65 13.83 12.58
N ALA A 649 21.58 14.66 11.54
CA ALA A 649 22.69 15.03 10.68
C ALA A 649 22.98 16.52 10.75
N ARG A 650 24.25 16.87 10.52
CA ARG A 650 24.77 18.24 10.53
C ARG A 650 25.81 18.39 9.43
N GLN A 651 26.00 19.61 8.93
CA GLN A 651 26.97 19.91 7.88
C GLN A 651 27.65 21.26 8.13
N SER A 652 28.76 21.53 7.43
CA SER A 652 29.58 22.74 7.62
C SER A 652 28.80 24.04 7.40
N SER A 653 27.88 24.04 6.45
CA SER A 653 26.97 25.14 6.14
C SER A 653 25.78 24.62 5.32
N THR A 654 24.67 25.36 5.24
CA THR A 654 23.53 25.03 4.36
C THR A 654 23.29 26.15 3.35
N GLU A 655 22.92 25.78 2.12
CA GLU A 655 22.48 26.69 1.06
C GLU A 655 21.43 26.03 0.16
N PHE A 656 20.71 26.80 -0.67
CA PHE A 656 19.70 26.30 -1.63
C PHE A 656 18.64 25.36 -1.02
N GLY A 657 18.35 25.49 0.28
CA GLY A 657 17.46 24.60 1.05
C GLY A 657 17.97 23.16 1.20
N GLY A 658 19.25 22.88 0.94
CA GLY A 658 19.84 21.54 0.98
C GLY A 658 20.20 21.10 2.40
N ASP A 659 19.22 21.04 3.31
CA ASP A 659 19.41 20.66 4.71
C ASP A 659 19.97 19.25 4.92
N ALA A 660 20.72 19.06 6.01
CA ALA A 660 21.54 17.86 6.24
C ALA A 660 20.73 16.56 6.40
N SER A 661 19.49 16.63 6.89
CA SER A 661 18.59 15.47 7.08
C SER A 661 18.22 14.78 5.76
N ARG A 662 18.24 15.51 4.63
CA ARG A 662 17.92 14.98 3.29
C ARG A 662 18.79 13.83 2.84
N ALA A 663 20.00 13.69 3.38
CA ALA A 663 20.87 12.54 3.09
C ALA A 663 20.50 11.28 3.89
N LEU A 664 19.41 11.31 4.69
CA LEU A 664 18.95 10.22 5.55
C LEU A 664 17.44 10.01 5.47
N ASP A 665 16.77 10.61 4.48
CA ASP A 665 15.32 10.53 4.33
C ASP A 665 14.88 9.17 3.70
N GLY A 666 15.81 8.47 3.05
CA GLY A 666 15.61 7.16 2.42
C GLY A 666 15.36 7.22 0.90
N ASN A 667 15.34 8.40 0.29
CA ASN A 667 15.08 8.62 -1.13
C ASN A 667 16.38 8.82 -1.92
N THR A 668 16.87 7.73 -2.52
CA THR A 668 18.14 7.71 -3.27
C THR A 668 18.09 8.41 -4.63
N ASN A 669 17.27 9.45 -4.81
CA ASN A 669 17.05 10.12 -6.09
C ASN A 669 18.11 11.19 -6.35
N SER A 670 18.90 10.99 -7.42
CA SER A 670 20.05 11.84 -7.71
C SER A 670 19.73 13.19 -8.36
N ASN A 671 18.45 13.55 -8.57
CA ASN A 671 18.03 14.84 -9.14
C ASN A 671 17.70 15.88 -8.06
N TYR A 672 18.38 17.03 -8.07
CA TYR A 672 18.20 18.08 -7.05
C TYR A 672 16.81 18.72 -7.01
N SER A 673 16.05 18.72 -8.13
CA SER A 673 14.69 19.28 -8.15
C SER A 673 13.69 18.48 -7.29
N GLN A 674 14.07 17.28 -6.84
CA GLN A 674 13.27 16.41 -5.98
C GLN A 674 13.39 16.75 -4.49
N GLN A 675 14.08 17.83 -4.13
CA GLN A 675 14.18 18.38 -2.76
C GLN A 675 14.71 17.40 -1.70
N SER A 676 15.51 16.43 -2.14
CA SER A 676 16.02 15.30 -1.34
C SER A 676 17.52 15.09 -1.62
N ILE A 677 18.26 16.21 -1.62
CA ILE A 677 19.71 16.27 -1.75
C ILE A 677 20.21 17.40 -0.85
N THR A 678 21.32 17.16 -0.13
CA THR A 678 22.00 18.16 0.70
C THR A 678 22.81 19.15 -0.15
N HIS A 679 23.07 20.35 0.38
CA HIS A 679 23.92 21.33 -0.29
C HIS A 679 24.59 22.27 0.73
N THR A 680 25.91 22.14 0.87
CA THR A 680 26.70 23.14 1.59
C THR A 680 26.94 24.38 0.73
N LYS A 681 27.44 25.45 1.35
CA LYS A 681 28.01 26.57 0.60
C LYS A 681 29.24 26.13 -0.18
N PHE A 682 29.67 26.97 -1.12
CA PHE A 682 31.01 26.86 -1.70
C PHE A 682 32.04 27.32 -0.67
N GLU A 683 32.76 26.37 -0.08
CA GLU A 683 33.67 26.64 1.02
C GLU A 683 34.92 25.74 0.98
N ASN A 684 35.79 25.87 1.97
CA ASN A 684 37.02 25.07 2.06
C ASN A 684 36.77 23.81 2.88
N GLN A 685 36.96 22.64 2.26
CA GLN A 685 36.81 21.33 2.90
C GLN A 685 35.45 21.11 3.58
N PRO A 686 34.32 21.38 2.88
CA PRO A 686 32.98 21.16 3.41
C PRO A 686 32.78 19.71 3.85
N TRP A 687 31.95 19.54 4.86
CA TRP A 687 31.67 18.24 5.45
C TRP A 687 30.21 18.09 5.85
N TRP A 688 29.76 16.85 5.88
CA TRP A 688 28.48 16.40 6.40
C TRP A 688 28.73 15.26 7.38
N GLU A 689 28.01 15.20 8.49
CA GLU A 689 28.20 14.22 9.57
C GLU A 689 26.87 13.79 10.19
N VAL A 690 26.67 12.48 10.36
CA VAL A 690 25.54 11.87 11.08
C VAL A 690 25.98 11.33 12.45
N ASP A 691 25.12 11.46 13.46
CA ASP A 691 25.22 10.72 14.72
C ASP A 691 24.21 9.57 14.75
N LEU A 692 24.71 8.33 14.86
CA LEU A 692 23.88 7.12 14.95
C LEU A 692 23.12 7.04 16.30
N GLY A 693 23.48 7.89 17.27
CA GLY A 693 22.90 8.03 18.60
C GLY A 693 23.64 7.23 19.68
N ARG A 694 24.48 6.26 19.28
CA ARG A 694 25.30 5.38 20.13
C ARG A 694 26.44 4.77 19.32
N THR A 695 27.38 4.11 19.99
CA THR A 695 28.37 3.25 19.34
C THR A 695 27.69 2.06 18.65
N GLU A 696 27.91 1.90 17.35
CA GLU A 696 27.41 0.81 16.52
C GLU A 696 28.60 0.11 15.82
N GLN A 697 28.45 -1.17 15.48
CA GLN A 697 29.47 -1.90 14.72
C GLN A 697 29.22 -1.72 13.21
N VAL A 698 29.95 -0.82 12.55
CA VAL A 698 29.65 -0.40 11.17
C VAL A 698 30.32 -1.34 10.15
N GLY A 699 29.50 -1.91 9.26
CA GLY A 699 29.94 -2.82 8.21
C GLY A 699 30.13 -2.14 6.87
N LEU A 700 29.06 -1.53 6.36
CA LEU A 700 29.02 -0.85 5.06
C LEU A 700 28.48 0.57 5.25
N VAL A 701 29.14 1.55 4.61
CA VAL A 701 28.56 2.86 4.31
C VAL A 701 28.35 2.92 2.81
N ARG A 702 27.14 3.26 2.37
CA ARG A 702 26.82 3.48 0.96
C ARG A 702 26.41 4.92 0.75
N LEU A 703 27.06 5.57 -0.20
CA LEU A 703 26.79 6.95 -0.60
C LEU A 703 26.04 6.96 -1.92
N TYR A 704 25.01 7.80 -2.01
CA TYR A 704 24.37 8.20 -3.25
C TYR A 704 24.69 9.67 -3.54
N ASN A 705 25.13 9.92 -4.78
CA ASN A 705 25.60 11.22 -5.25
C ASN A 705 24.51 11.95 -6.05
N ARG A 706 24.62 13.27 -6.10
CA ARG A 706 23.90 14.11 -7.06
C ARG A 706 24.30 13.69 -8.49
N GLY A 707 23.31 13.58 -9.38
CA GLY A 707 23.44 13.01 -10.73
C GLY A 707 23.25 14.01 -11.86
N ASP A 708 23.05 15.29 -11.54
CA ASP A 708 22.73 16.37 -12.49
C ASP A 708 23.91 16.71 -13.43
N GLY A 709 24.19 15.85 -14.41
CA GLY A 709 25.23 16.03 -15.41
C GLY A 709 26.61 16.25 -14.78
N GLU A 710 27.29 17.32 -15.20
CA GLU A 710 28.62 17.71 -14.70
C GLU A 710 28.67 17.94 -13.18
N LEU A 711 27.55 18.26 -12.52
CA LEU A 711 27.50 18.50 -11.08
C LEU A 711 27.82 17.23 -10.27
N SER A 712 27.61 16.04 -10.85
CA SER A 712 28.02 14.76 -10.25
C SER A 712 29.53 14.67 -9.97
N LYS A 713 30.36 15.43 -10.70
CA LYS A 713 31.83 15.43 -10.55
C LYS A 713 32.32 16.22 -9.34
N ARG A 714 31.44 16.94 -8.61
CA ARG A 714 31.81 17.68 -7.39
C ARG A 714 32.22 16.76 -6.24
N LEU A 715 31.64 15.56 -6.15
CA LEU A 715 31.95 14.59 -5.10
C LEU A 715 33.19 13.75 -5.49
N ALA A 716 34.33 14.41 -5.39
CA ALA A 716 35.67 13.91 -5.68
C ALA A 716 36.67 14.34 -4.59
N ASP A 717 37.82 13.67 -4.52
CA ASP A 717 38.90 13.87 -3.55
C ASP A 717 38.41 14.05 -2.10
N PHE A 718 37.67 13.06 -1.59
CA PHE A 718 37.00 13.12 -0.30
C PHE A 718 37.38 11.97 0.63
N ASP A 719 37.16 12.17 1.93
CA ASP A 719 37.30 11.15 2.96
C ASP A 719 35.94 10.75 3.51
N VAL A 720 35.77 9.45 3.79
CA VAL A 720 34.75 8.93 4.69
C VAL A 720 35.42 8.52 6.00
N ILE A 721 34.98 9.11 7.11
CA ILE A 721 35.63 9.04 8.41
C ILE A 721 34.64 8.51 9.44
N LEU A 722 35.04 7.49 10.20
CA LEU A 722 34.31 6.96 11.35
C LEU A 722 34.94 7.49 12.64
N TYR A 723 34.13 8.10 13.50
CA TYR A 723 34.52 8.57 14.81
C TYR A 723 33.87 7.75 15.93
N ASP A 724 34.57 7.60 17.06
CA ASP A 724 34.00 7.05 18.29
C ASP A 724 33.08 8.07 19.01
N GLU A 725 32.54 7.68 20.17
CA GLU A 725 31.72 8.55 21.02
C GLU A 725 32.46 9.81 21.51
N LYS A 726 33.77 9.73 21.72
CA LYS A 726 34.62 10.85 22.17
C LYS A 726 35.03 11.79 21.02
N GLY A 727 34.83 11.39 19.77
CA GLY A 727 35.30 12.11 18.58
C GLY A 727 36.69 11.71 18.09
N THR A 728 37.27 10.62 18.59
CA THR A 728 38.52 10.04 18.09
C THR A 728 38.28 9.38 16.72
N GLU A 729 39.19 9.55 15.77
CA GLU A 729 39.13 8.88 14.47
C GLU A 729 39.44 7.38 14.60
N VAL A 730 38.49 6.53 14.21
CA VAL A 730 38.60 5.05 14.25
C VAL A 730 39.01 4.48 12.88
N THR A 731 38.55 5.13 11.80
CA THR A 731 39.04 4.84 10.45
C THR A 731 38.73 5.98 9.49
N ARG A 732 39.58 6.12 8.47
CA ARG A 732 39.38 6.95 7.30
C ARG A 732 39.55 6.10 6.05
N LYS A 733 38.70 6.31 5.05
CA LYS A 733 38.78 5.70 3.71
C LYS A 733 38.76 6.86 2.70
N TYR A 734 39.82 6.99 1.91
CA TYR A 734 39.96 8.02 0.88
C TYR A 734 39.29 7.60 -0.43
N VAL A 735 38.62 8.52 -1.10
CA VAL A 735 37.98 8.34 -2.40
C VAL A 735 38.38 9.49 -3.33
N SER A 736 39.10 9.18 -4.41
CA SER A 736 39.49 10.17 -5.42
C SER A 736 38.33 10.56 -6.33
N ARG A 737 37.52 9.60 -6.79
CA ARG A 737 36.33 9.82 -7.60
C ARG A 737 35.32 8.70 -7.45
N LEU A 738 34.07 8.97 -7.84
CA LEU A 738 33.01 7.98 -7.96
C LEU A 738 33.01 7.30 -9.34
N GLU A 739 32.49 6.08 -9.40
CA GLU A 739 32.24 5.34 -10.65
C GLU A 739 30.72 5.19 -10.87
N GLY A 740 30.07 6.33 -11.15
CA GLY A 740 28.62 6.46 -11.25
C GLY A 740 28.04 7.32 -10.12
N ASN A 741 26.75 7.14 -9.82
CA ASN A 741 26.02 7.90 -8.79
C ASN A 741 25.95 7.20 -7.43
N ARG A 742 26.63 6.05 -7.24
CA ARG A 742 26.63 5.29 -5.98
C ARG A 742 28.02 4.75 -5.66
N LEU A 743 28.36 4.68 -4.37
CA LEU A 743 29.57 4.02 -3.88
C LEU A 743 29.27 3.21 -2.61
N ASP A 744 29.78 1.98 -2.56
CA ASP A 744 29.68 1.07 -1.41
C ASP A 744 31.08 0.94 -0.75
N LEU A 745 31.24 1.43 0.48
CA LEU A 745 32.50 1.42 1.26
C LEU A 745 32.40 0.50 2.49
N GLN A 746 33.16 -0.60 2.46
CA GLN A 746 33.30 -1.47 3.64
C GLN A 746 34.15 -0.78 4.72
N LEU A 747 33.62 -0.71 5.94
CA LEU A 747 34.30 -0.29 7.18
C LEU A 747 34.65 -1.46 8.09
N ASP A 748 34.45 -2.70 7.60
CA ASP A 748 35.07 -3.93 8.10
C ASP A 748 34.68 -4.32 9.55
N GLY A 749 33.55 -3.80 10.05
CA GLY A 749 33.05 -4.11 11.39
C GLY A 749 33.70 -3.32 12.52
N LYS A 750 34.17 -2.09 12.23
CA LYS A 750 34.71 -1.18 13.25
C LYS A 750 33.60 -0.54 14.08
N LEU A 751 33.84 -0.39 15.38
CA LEU A 751 32.95 0.31 16.31
C LEU A 751 33.07 1.83 16.12
N GLY A 752 31.94 2.54 16.02
CA GLY A 752 31.92 3.99 15.98
C GLY A 752 30.51 4.54 16.11
N ARG A 753 30.39 5.84 16.40
CA ARG A 753 29.11 6.52 16.67
C ARG A 753 28.76 7.56 15.60
N ARG A 754 29.76 8.23 15.01
CA ARG A 754 29.56 9.30 14.02
C ARG A 754 30.29 9.01 12.72
N ILE A 755 29.63 9.28 11.59
CA ILE A 755 30.21 9.11 10.25
C ILE A 755 30.22 10.46 9.56
N ARG A 756 31.38 10.89 9.07
CA ARG A 756 31.57 12.13 8.33
C ARG A 756 32.00 11.83 6.89
N ILE A 757 31.40 12.53 5.94
CA ILE A 757 31.92 12.70 4.58
C ILE A 757 32.51 14.11 4.49
N GLN A 758 33.76 14.23 4.05
CA GLN A 758 34.46 15.53 3.96
C GLN A 758 35.27 15.64 2.67
N LEU A 759 35.03 16.69 1.88
CA LEU A 759 35.85 17.00 0.71
C LEU A 759 37.22 17.52 1.15
N ARG A 760 38.29 17.19 0.41
CA ARG A 760 39.62 17.80 0.61
C ARG A 760 39.83 19.07 -0.21
N GLN A 761 38.97 19.29 -1.22
CA GLN A 761 39.01 20.42 -2.15
C GLN A 761 38.74 21.78 -1.47
N LYS A 762 39.21 22.86 -2.10
CA LYS A 762 38.96 24.25 -1.70
C LYS A 762 37.90 24.89 -2.60
N ASN A 763 37.10 25.80 -2.03
CA ASN A 763 36.01 26.51 -2.72
C ASN A 763 35.08 25.56 -3.52
N GLN A 764 34.59 24.52 -2.87
CA GLN A 764 33.70 23.50 -3.44
C GLN A 764 32.45 23.36 -2.56
N ALA A 765 31.33 22.92 -3.13
CA ALA A 765 30.13 22.57 -2.38
C ALA A 765 29.96 21.05 -2.31
N LEU A 766 29.68 20.53 -1.11
CA LEU A 766 29.31 19.13 -0.90
C LEU A 766 27.79 18.97 -1.10
N SER A 767 27.42 17.94 -1.86
CA SER A 767 26.04 17.47 -2.02
C SER A 767 26.00 15.95 -1.96
N LEU A 768 25.06 15.42 -1.17
CA LEU A 768 24.78 13.99 -1.01
C LEU A 768 23.28 13.79 -1.20
N ALA A 769 22.89 12.73 -1.94
CA ALA A 769 21.49 12.38 -2.11
C ALA A 769 21.00 11.51 -0.95
N GLU A 770 21.73 10.44 -0.60
CA GLU A 770 21.40 9.55 0.53
C GLU A 770 22.70 8.89 1.05
N VAL A 771 22.74 8.58 2.34
CA VAL A 771 23.85 7.92 3.04
C VAL A 771 23.29 6.73 3.85
N GLU A 772 23.21 5.57 3.21
CA GLU A 772 22.80 4.34 3.89
C GLU A 772 23.97 3.78 4.72
N VAL A 773 23.77 3.51 6.02
CA VAL A 773 24.78 2.93 6.93
C VAL A 773 24.27 1.61 7.48
N PHE A 774 25.04 0.52 7.39
CA PHE A 774 24.60 -0.81 7.79
C PHE A 774 25.49 -1.43 8.87
N ARG A 775 24.88 -2.04 9.90
CA ARG A 775 25.60 -2.85 10.90
C ARG A 775 26.36 -4.00 10.25
N PHE A 776 27.60 -4.21 10.69
CA PHE A 776 28.32 -5.46 10.49
C PHE A 776 27.75 -6.53 11.41
N ILE A 777 27.71 -7.77 10.92
CA ILE A 777 27.60 -8.96 11.77
C ILE A 777 28.69 -9.92 11.28
N ALA A 778 29.57 -10.36 12.19
CA ALA A 778 30.62 -11.30 11.85
C ALA A 778 30.00 -12.64 11.42
N LYS A 779 30.58 -13.29 10.39
CA LYS A 779 29.98 -14.49 9.74
C LYS A 779 29.82 -15.74 10.64
N ASN A 780 30.14 -15.66 11.94
CA ASN A 780 29.88 -16.69 12.97
C ASN A 780 29.74 -16.04 14.37
N ALA A 781 28.71 -15.23 14.64
CA ALA A 781 28.60 -14.50 15.91
C ALA A 781 27.17 -14.27 16.47
N VAL A 782 26.45 -15.35 16.79
CA VAL A 782 25.48 -15.39 17.90
C VAL A 782 25.64 -16.74 18.63
N THR A 783 25.67 -16.74 19.96
CA THR A 783 25.67 -17.93 20.82
C THR A 783 24.28 -18.58 20.83
N THR A 784 24.08 -19.90 20.80
CA THR A 784 24.72 -20.99 21.57
C THR A 784 24.37 -22.36 20.90
N PRO A 785 24.80 -23.51 21.45
CA PRO A 785 26.09 -24.17 21.28
C PRO A 785 26.18 -25.11 20.04
N THR A 786 27.39 -25.62 19.78
CA THR A 786 27.65 -26.80 18.92
C THR A 786 27.48 -26.62 17.40
N SER A 787 28.20 -25.66 16.82
CA SER A 787 28.62 -25.74 15.42
C SER A 787 30.09 -25.37 15.28
N LYS A 788 30.95 -26.36 14.96
CA LYS A 788 32.35 -26.11 14.60
C LYS A 788 32.47 -25.87 13.10
N GLN A 789 33.29 -24.88 12.72
CA GLN A 789 33.44 -24.47 11.34
C GLN A 789 34.11 -25.53 10.45
N VAL A 790 33.74 -25.48 9.17
CA VAL A 790 34.48 -25.89 7.96
C VAL A 790 35.76 -26.71 8.17
N GLN A 791 35.75 -27.97 7.69
CA GLN A 791 36.97 -28.60 7.18
C GLN A 791 37.05 -28.40 5.66
N VAL A 792 38.17 -27.87 5.18
CA VAL A 792 38.60 -28.03 3.79
C VAL A 792 39.39 -29.33 3.74
N LEU A 793 38.81 -30.39 3.18
CA LEU A 793 39.49 -31.68 3.06
C LEU A 793 40.27 -31.77 1.75
N ASN A 794 41.59 -31.92 1.89
CA ASN A 794 42.48 -32.24 0.77
C ASN A 794 42.20 -33.65 0.25
N TYR A 795 42.40 -33.85 -1.05
CA TYR A 795 42.07 -35.09 -1.74
C TYR A 795 43.12 -36.19 -1.51
N THR A 796 42.65 -37.44 -1.35
CA THR A 796 43.44 -38.66 -1.55
C THR A 796 42.77 -39.54 -2.62
N PRO A 797 43.53 -40.28 -3.45
CA PRO A 797 43.03 -40.93 -4.67
C PRO A 797 42.43 -42.34 -4.44
N VAL A 798 42.08 -43.03 -5.53
CA VAL A 798 41.42 -44.37 -5.63
C VAL A 798 39.87 -44.25 -5.58
N LYS A 799 39.06 -44.84 -6.47
CA LYS A 799 39.23 -45.89 -7.51
C LYS A 799 38.40 -45.57 -8.78
N ASP A 800 38.60 -46.32 -9.87
CA ASP A 800 37.77 -46.24 -11.09
C ASP A 800 36.26 -46.35 -10.81
N LYS A 801 35.45 -45.59 -11.56
CA LYS A 801 33.99 -45.54 -11.39
C LYS A 801 33.27 -46.21 -12.56
N THR A 802 32.16 -46.91 -12.29
CA THR A 802 31.36 -47.59 -13.34
C THR A 802 29.90 -47.20 -13.26
N LEU A 803 29.37 -46.72 -14.39
CA LEU A 803 27.94 -46.48 -14.60
C LEU A 803 27.31 -47.70 -15.29
N THR A 804 26.23 -48.25 -14.74
CA THR A 804 25.43 -49.28 -15.39
C THR A 804 24.08 -48.73 -15.85
N ILE A 805 23.67 -49.04 -17.08
CA ILE A 805 22.33 -48.76 -17.61
C ILE A 805 21.67 -50.07 -18.02
N GLN A 806 20.54 -50.42 -17.41
CA GLN A 806 19.80 -51.68 -17.61
C GLN A 806 18.40 -51.44 -18.19
N HIS A 807 18.10 -52.07 -19.33
CA HIS A 807 16.79 -52.08 -19.98
C HIS A 807 16.01 -53.35 -19.63
N SER A 808 14.78 -53.21 -19.15
CA SER A 808 13.86 -54.31 -18.85
C SER A 808 12.40 -53.96 -19.21
N GLY A 809 12.21 -53.08 -20.20
CA GLY A 809 10.89 -52.61 -20.64
C GLY A 809 10.42 -53.23 -21.96
N ALA A 810 9.10 -53.40 -22.10
CA ALA A 810 8.43 -53.82 -23.32
C ALA A 810 8.33 -52.66 -24.34
N TYR A 811 9.49 -52.21 -24.81
CA TYR A 811 9.71 -51.18 -25.82
C TYR A 811 11.13 -51.27 -26.41
N ILE A 812 11.34 -50.70 -27.59
CA ILE A 812 12.70 -50.44 -28.10
C ILE A 812 13.20 -49.16 -27.44
N ALA A 813 14.39 -49.21 -26.85
CA ALA A 813 15.11 -48.04 -26.35
C ALA A 813 16.20 -47.60 -27.35
N ARG A 814 16.58 -46.33 -27.29
CA ARG A 814 17.86 -45.80 -27.79
C ARG A 814 18.46 -44.87 -26.75
N TYR A 815 19.76 -44.69 -26.82
CA TYR A 815 20.52 -43.83 -25.91
C TYR A 815 21.19 -42.68 -26.65
N SER A 816 21.47 -41.59 -25.94
CA SER A 816 22.44 -40.57 -26.33
C SER A 816 23.27 -40.19 -25.11
N ILE A 817 24.46 -40.76 -25.04
CA ILE A 817 25.42 -40.61 -23.94
C ILE A 817 26.63 -39.85 -24.47
N THR A 818 26.95 -38.73 -23.83
CA THR A 818 28.05 -37.83 -24.22
C THR A 818 28.77 -37.29 -22.99
N TRP A 819 30.07 -37.12 -23.06
CA TRP A 819 30.90 -36.53 -22.00
C TRP A 819 32.02 -35.70 -22.61
N GLU A 820 32.76 -34.99 -21.78
CA GLU A 820 33.95 -34.24 -22.14
C GLU A 820 35.16 -34.84 -21.41
N GLU A 821 36.22 -35.19 -22.12
CA GLU A 821 37.50 -35.55 -21.49
C GLU A 821 38.41 -34.33 -21.46
N VAL A 822 38.87 -33.97 -20.25
CA VAL A 822 39.80 -32.86 -20.03
C VAL A 822 41.21 -33.41 -19.86
N THR A 823 42.07 -33.19 -20.85
CA THR A 823 43.49 -33.58 -20.80
C THR A 823 44.36 -32.34 -20.73
N VAL A 824 45.42 -32.36 -19.93
CA VAL A 824 46.43 -31.28 -19.91
C VAL A 824 47.39 -31.50 -21.08
N ASP A 825 47.69 -30.45 -21.84
CA ASP A 825 48.69 -30.51 -22.92
C ASP A 825 50.13 -30.34 -22.41
N LYS A 826 51.09 -30.39 -23.34
CA LYS A 826 52.53 -30.29 -23.03
C LYS A 826 52.95 -28.95 -22.42
N ASN A 827 52.08 -27.94 -22.48
CA ASN A 827 52.33 -26.58 -22.00
C ASN A 827 51.55 -26.28 -20.69
N GLY A 828 50.83 -27.27 -20.14
CA GLY A 828 50.03 -27.09 -18.93
C GLY A 828 48.61 -26.58 -19.18
N HIS A 829 48.17 -26.42 -20.43
CA HIS A 829 46.83 -25.91 -20.76
C HIS A 829 45.80 -27.05 -20.77
N SER A 830 44.60 -26.77 -20.25
CA SER A 830 43.50 -27.75 -20.24
C SER A 830 42.81 -27.82 -21.60
N VAL A 831 42.97 -28.95 -22.30
CA VAL A 831 42.33 -29.25 -23.58
C VAL A 831 41.09 -30.12 -23.33
N VAL A 832 39.93 -29.62 -23.71
CA VAL A 832 38.65 -30.34 -23.60
C VAL A 832 38.32 -31.04 -24.92
N ARG A 833 37.94 -32.31 -24.88
CA ARG A 833 37.49 -33.10 -26.04
C ARG A 833 36.12 -33.71 -25.78
N SER A 834 35.13 -33.41 -26.62
CA SER A 834 33.82 -34.05 -26.54
C SER A 834 33.89 -35.49 -27.06
N HIS A 835 33.36 -36.43 -26.28
CA HIS A 835 33.25 -37.84 -26.62
C HIS A 835 31.79 -38.31 -26.51
N SER A 836 31.47 -39.41 -27.18
CA SER A 836 30.14 -40.00 -27.19
C SER A 836 30.20 -41.52 -27.25
N TRP A 837 29.23 -42.20 -26.66
CA TRP A 837 29.17 -43.66 -26.65
C TRP A 837 28.81 -44.22 -28.03
N GLU A 838 29.57 -45.20 -28.53
CA GLU A 838 29.43 -45.77 -29.87
C GLU A 838 28.09 -46.48 -30.12
N GLY A 839 27.38 -46.85 -29.05
CA GLY A 839 26.03 -47.42 -29.10
C GLY A 839 24.90 -46.39 -29.23
N ASN A 840 25.22 -45.09 -29.26
CA ASN A 840 24.24 -44.01 -29.39
C ASN A 840 23.36 -44.19 -30.64
N GLY A 841 22.07 -43.89 -30.49
CA GLY A 841 21.07 -44.01 -31.56
C GLY A 841 20.70 -45.45 -31.97
N ARG A 842 21.46 -46.48 -31.55
CA ARG A 842 21.14 -47.89 -31.86
C ARG A 842 19.88 -48.33 -31.12
N ASN A 843 19.08 -49.17 -31.77
CA ASN A 843 17.91 -49.80 -31.17
C ASN A 843 18.36 -50.89 -30.19
N GLN A 844 17.87 -50.85 -28.95
CA GLN A 844 18.13 -51.86 -27.93
C GLN A 844 16.82 -52.39 -27.33
N THR A 845 16.74 -53.69 -27.10
CA THR A 845 15.56 -54.39 -26.57
C THR A 845 15.71 -54.70 -25.08
N ALA A 846 14.64 -55.17 -24.44
CA ALA A 846 14.68 -55.67 -23.06
C ALA A 846 15.81 -56.69 -22.87
N GLY A 847 16.48 -56.63 -21.71
CA GLY A 847 17.67 -57.44 -21.40
C GLY A 847 18.99 -56.75 -21.75
N PHE A 848 18.99 -55.63 -22.47
CA PHE A 848 20.22 -54.86 -22.73
C PHE A 848 20.81 -54.27 -21.44
N VAL A 849 22.12 -54.43 -21.24
CA VAL A 849 22.89 -53.81 -20.17
C VAL A 849 24.14 -53.15 -20.75
N LEU A 850 24.34 -51.86 -20.45
CA LEU A 850 25.59 -51.14 -20.70
C LEU A 850 26.32 -50.94 -19.38
N ASN A 851 27.58 -51.37 -19.30
CA ASN A 851 28.52 -50.94 -18.26
C ASN A 851 29.52 -49.96 -18.89
N LEU A 852 29.43 -48.68 -18.54
CA LEU A 852 30.30 -47.62 -19.03
C LEU A 852 31.35 -47.28 -17.95
N PRO A 853 32.66 -47.57 -18.18
CA PRO A 853 33.71 -47.15 -17.27
C PRO A 853 33.93 -45.64 -17.38
N ILE A 854 34.02 -44.97 -16.24
CA ILE A 854 34.13 -43.52 -16.11
C ILE A 854 35.52 -43.17 -15.59
N LYS A 855 36.34 -42.62 -16.48
CA LYS A 855 37.72 -42.18 -16.18
C LYS A 855 37.72 -40.89 -15.33
N GLU A 856 38.79 -40.68 -14.57
CA GLU A 856 38.99 -39.46 -13.76
C GLU A 856 38.98 -38.14 -14.55
N ASN A 857 39.23 -38.18 -15.86
CA ASN A 857 39.23 -37.02 -16.75
C ASN A 857 37.85 -36.68 -17.36
N MET A 858 36.81 -37.52 -17.17
CA MET A 858 35.48 -37.28 -17.72
C MET A 858 34.71 -36.20 -16.93
N ARG A 859 34.16 -35.22 -17.63
CA ARG A 859 33.32 -34.14 -17.12
C ARG A 859 32.04 -34.03 -17.94
N ASN A 860 31.05 -33.31 -17.43
CA ASN A 860 29.82 -32.95 -18.13
C ASN A 860 29.03 -34.12 -18.77
N LEU A 861 29.18 -35.34 -18.22
CA LEU A 861 28.47 -36.54 -18.64
C LEU A 861 26.95 -36.26 -18.69
N ARG A 862 26.34 -36.51 -19.84
CA ARG A 862 24.90 -36.43 -20.09
C ARG A 862 24.43 -37.76 -20.64
N ILE A 863 23.26 -38.20 -20.18
CA ILE A 863 22.61 -39.44 -20.60
C ILE A 863 21.17 -39.10 -20.95
N LYS A 864 20.78 -39.37 -22.20
CA LYS A 864 19.39 -39.38 -22.65
C LYS A 864 18.95 -40.80 -22.98
N ILE A 865 17.75 -41.19 -22.55
CA ILE A 865 17.10 -42.46 -22.89
C ILE A 865 15.75 -42.16 -23.54
N GLU A 866 15.50 -42.78 -24.69
CA GLU A 866 14.28 -42.59 -25.48
C GLU A 866 13.67 -43.95 -25.87
N LYS A 867 12.34 -44.07 -25.77
CA LYS A 867 11.57 -45.29 -26.10
C LYS A 867 10.76 -45.15 -27.39
N ARG A 868 10.40 -46.29 -27.99
CA ARG A 868 9.31 -46.43 -28.97
C ARG A 868 8.73 -47.85 -28.95
N THR A 869 7.52 -48.03 -29.49
CA THR A 869 7.02 -49.37 -29.87
C THR A 869 7.89 -49.99 -30.97
N GLY A 870 7.87 -51.31 -31.14
CA GLY A 870 8.47 -51.98 -32.30
C GLY A 870 7.87 -51.63 -33.67
N LEU A 871 6.75 -50.91 -33.70
CA LEU A 871 6.07 -50.45 -34.92
C LEU A 871 6.77 -49.21 -35.51
N ILE A 872 7.05 -49.25 -36.82
CA ILE A 872 7.98 -48.33 -37.50
C ILE A 872 7.51 -46.86 -37.47
N TRP A 873 6.20 -46.61 -37.42
CA TRP A 873 5.59 -45.27 -37.53
C TRP A 873 5.56 -44.45 -36.24
N ASN A 874 5.85 -45.05 -35.07
CA ASN A 874 5.74 -44.33 -33.80
C ASN A 874 7.01 -43.52 -33.47
N ARG A 875 6.81 -42.25 -33.10
CA ARG A 875 7.87 -41.31 -32.73
C ARG A 875 8.57 -41.72 -31.43
N TRP A 876 9.84 -41.36 -31.31
CA TRP A 876 10.63 -41.56 -30.09
C TRP A 876 10.17 -40.61 -28.97
N GLN A 877 9.98 -41.14 -27.77
CA GLN A 877 9.63 -40.36 -26.57
C GLN A 877 10.79 -40.44 -25.56
N THR A 878 11.22 -39.31 -25.02
CA THR A 878 12.22 -39.26 -23.93
C THR A 878 11.63 -39.76 -22.62
N ILE A 879 12.37 -40.59 -21.90
CA ILE A 879 12.01 -41.10 -20.56
C ILE A 879 13.05 -40.76 -19.48
N TYR A 880 14.24 -40.30 -19.89
CA TYR A 880 15.31 -39.85 -19.01
C TYR A 880 16.22 -38.89 -19.80
N ASP A 881 16.61 -37.76 -19.21
CA ASP A 881 17.61 -36.83 -19.76
C ASP A 881 18.27 -36.10 -18.58
N ASN A 882 19.45 -36.57 -18.16
CA ASN A 882 20.08 -36.12 -16.91
C ASN A 882 21.62 -36.00 -17.07
N ARG A 883 22.24 -35.30 -16.11
CA ARG A 883 23.69 -35.21 -15.93
C ARG A 883 24.07 -35.77 -14.55
N PRO A 884 24.21 -37.10 -14.39
CA PRO A 884 24.40 -37.69 -13.07
C PRO A 884 25.75 -37.29 -12.47
N LEU A 885 25.72 -36.90 -11.19
CA LEU A 885 26.92 -36.78 -10.37
C LEU A 885 27.28 -38.18 -9.88
N LEU A 886 28.47 -38.65 -10.25
CA LEU A 886 29.01 -39.94 -9.85
C LEU A 886 29.80 -39.78 -8.55
N ALA A 887 29.07 -39.62 -7.44
CA ALA A 887 29.66 -39.53 -6.10
C ALA A 887 30.32 -40.87 -5.72
N GLN A 888 29.56 -41.96 -5.83
CA GLN A 888 29.98 -43.32 -5.48
C GLN A 888 30.86 -44.01 -6.55
N PRO A 889 31.47 -45.17 -6.23
CA PRO A 889 32.19 -46.00 -7.21
C PRO A 889 31.28 -46.61 -8.28
N HIS A 890 30.01 -46.85 -7.95
CA HIS A 890 29.01 -47.44 -8.84
C HIS A 890 27.74 -46.60 -8.84
N ARG A 891 27.02 -46.57 -9.98
CA ARG A 891 25.69 -45.96 -10.11
C ARG A 891 24.90 -46.74 -11.16
N LYS A 892 23.60 -46.96 -10.91
CA LYS A 892 22.77 -47.81 -11.74
C LYS A 892 21.48 -47.12 -12.19
N ILE A 893 21.36 -46.90 -13.50
CA ILE A 893 20.12 -46.46 -14.12
C ILE A 893 19.37 -47.70 -14.63
N THR A 894 18.15 -47.94 -14.14
CA THR A 894 17.32 -49.07 -14.59
C THR A 894 16.04 -48.53 -15.20
N HIS A 895 15.62 -48.99 -16.38
CA HIS A 895 14.35 -48.58 -16.99
C HIS A 895 13.52 -49.75 -17.51
N TRP A 896 12.21 -49.72 -17.21
CA TRP A 896 11.30 -50.85 -17.43
C TRP A 896 9.87 -50.38 -17.74
N GLY A 897 8.91 -51.30 -17.68
CA GLY A 897 7.48 -51.03 -17.94
C GLY A 897 7.08 -51.24 -19.40
N THR A 898 5.87 -50.80 -19.77
CA THR A 898 5.35 -50.91 -21.15
C THR A 898 5.68 -49.65 -21.96
N THR A 899 5.41 -49.65 -23.27
CA THR A 899 5.57 -48.42 -24.06
C THR A 899 4.66 -47.29 -23.56
N LEU A 900 3.46 -47.60 -23.03
CA LEU A 900 2.55 -46.60 -22.45
C LEU A 900 2.97 -46.19 -21.02
N ASN A 901 3.25 -47.15 -20.15
CA ASN A 901 3.62 -46.92 -18.75
C ASN A 901 5.05 -47.40 -18.50
N SER A 902 6.02 -46.52 -18.79
CA SER A 902 7.47 -46.76 -18.65
C SER A 902 8.00 -46.08 -17.39
N LYS A 903 8.83 -46.77 -16.62
CA LYS A 903 9.48 -46.25 -15.41
C LYS A 903 10.99 -46.25 -15.55
N VAL A 904 11.66 -45.37 -14.79
CA VAL A 904 13.12 -45.26 -14.67
C VAL A 904 13.45 -45.08 -13.18
N SER A 905 14.52 -45.74 -12.73
CA SER A 905 15.22 -45.47 -11.47
C SER A 905 16.66 -45.08 -11.81
N ASP A 906 17.26 -44.21 -11.02
CA ASP A 906 18.63 -43.70 -11.16
C ASP A 906 19.29 -43.78 -9.78
N ASP A 907 19.71 -45.00 -9.43
CA ASP A 907 20.05 -45.40 -8.07
C ASP A 907 21.57 -45.27 -7.86
N ASP A 908 22.00 -44.49 -6.87
CA ASP A 908 23.35 -44.62 -6.29
C ASP A 908 23.37 -45.91 -5.45
N VAL A 909 23.69 -47.02 -6.10
CA VAL A 909 23.81 -48.34 -5.48
C VAL A 909 25.11 -48.43 -4.68
N LEU A 910 24.98 -48.61 -3.36
CA LEU A 910 26.06 -48.89 -2.41
C LEU A 910 26.65 -50.30 -2.61
#